data_AF-A0A6A6G8A7-F1
#
_entry.id   AF-A0A6A6G8A7-F1
#
_cell.length_a   1.000
_cell.length_b   1.000
_cell.length_c   1.000
_cell.angle_alpha   90.00
_cell.angle_beta   90.00
_cell.angle_gamma   90.00
#
_symmetry.space_group_name_H-M   'P 1'
#
loop_
_entity.id
_entity.type
_entity.pdbx_description
1 polymer ?
#
loop_
_entity_poly.entity_id
_entity_poly.type
_entity_poly.pdbx_seq_one_letter_code
_entity_poly.pdbx_strand_id
1 'polypeptide(L)'
;MDHSPARAPLSHSWPLSSTWPRWLSKQDWTGICSILLSYCSTHYIFESADSWAYDRPVHLALIYLVTLAVLGHFSKRFLPPADQYNSHDESIHLLGPQDGILGRLSNHHLVRLTNESFPTWARKPVLALVLALGVRIVTFKQMTRHAECLTLPVVISSVTLLPLYMALEDFGRSDVQLRDPIKSVLEPGRGAALERRRRAFVLIGSLLYAFGSVSMRIGSNGPRSSVICPASGLWLLGLPASAFQFIAALADLVILLSIAALLLSDASGRQVPVKTSVSLLSLTFGITSMCVIFHGIIWFAFVPEDRYWTISIPLNFLRAAFRLDLLVCGMAISATHSIIHLGMSGTVFNVCISMAFGYYFSSITSLPAWSVNLALVGFWITCGSCIFQAQASAITKLPDRSTAKSSRQQRLFLGVFFGFLLLFGTVVQLRRPGIVDQHPIDRLIHDAKGRHQSWKLQAKTSKTLSEAVMNYEQRYNQPPPPGFDKWYAFAVSRNSNVIDDFDSIWRDLEPFSLFQPNELRSRTWEAMSSPDNDVTGLAIRGGKTSIYKVRDTHRWMMEGVQRMIRPFEEHIPDMDLAFNTNDETRVMAGLEGWIDATRQQTTVQKRHATSTAGFENLRPSFSQDRAGTWQDPPPDGNLLGAAFDELSYQNIFQPYGARACPNRKAMAAKHVWDRSQLCTTCIEQHSDVIFLSDWRLSNDICSQPDLGHLHGFFASPASFKGTHKLLPIFSQSKAPKFNDILYPSAWNYMDKAIYSPTSELPDPIYAEKKSILFWRGATTEGVSASSNAWTGFVRQRFHQLLNSRVSPSALVLLPTSSSKYKYTYLPSSHLRFTLSPDVKFTDPILRCGEPDCTAQAQALKPLVAPTDFQSHWTYKYLLDLDGAGFSGRFLPFLQSRSLPFKAALFREWYDDRVEAWAHFVPLDLRGTGLWATLVYFMGWPAEKGREHARMRGREEEGMGIAEAGREWAGQVLRKEDMEVYMFRLLLEWGRLTDDRRGEIGFTVEEARRVEREWEGKGMGGG
;
A
#
# COMPACT_ATOMS: atom_id res chain seq x y z
N MET A 1 33.17 28.14 -73.35
CA MET A 1 32.84 29.43 -72.74
C MET A 1 32.98 29.33 -71.24
N ASP A 2 34.05 29.75 -70.59
CA ASP A 2 35.47 29.83 -70.93
C ASP A 2 36.16 30.26 -69.63
N HIS A 3 37.30 29.63 -69.36
CA HIS A 3 38.46 30.20 -68.68
C HIS A 3 38.38 30.70 -67.21
N SER A 4 39.02 29.94 -66.32
CA SER A 4 40.05 30.46 -65.39
C SER A 4 41.34 30.82 -66.17
N PRO A 5 42.41 31.48 -65.63
CA PRO A 5 42.74 31.84 -64.22
C PRO A 5 43.46 33.23 -64.02
N ALA A 6 43.75 33.64 -62.77
CA ALA A 6 44.97 34.39 -62.41
C ALA A 6 45.30 34.36 -60.89
N ARG A 7 46.61 34.28 -60.58
CA ARG A 7 47.32 34.01 -59.30
C ARG A 7 47.59 35.29 -58.47
N ALA A 8 47.40 35.28 -57.13
CA ALA A 8 48.40 35.20 -56.02
C ALA A 8 49.04 36.55 -55.56
N PRO A 9 49.67 36.72 -54.36
CA PRO A 9 49.50 36.11 -53.01
C PRO A 9 49.68 37.08 -51.78
N LEU A 10 49.64 36.49 -50.56
CA LEU A 10 50.34 36.83 -49.30
C LEU A 10 49.69 37.69 -48.17
N SER A 11 49.64 37.00 -47.01
CA SER A 11 49.76 37.40 -45.59
C SER A 11 48.80 38.44 -44.98
N HIS A 12 47.97 37.99 -44.01
CA HIS A 12 48.05 38.46 -42.63
C HIS A 12 47.14 37.63 -41.71
N SER A 13 47.69 37.28 -40.54
CA SER A 13 47.07 36.61 -39.40
C SER A 13 45.82 37.34 -38.88
N TRP A 14 44.72 36.60 -38.66
CA TRP A 14 43.54 37.08 -37.95
C TRP A 14 43.40 36.33 -36.60
N PRO A 15 43.14 37.03 -35.49
CA PRO A 15 43.05 36.43 -34.17
C PRO A 15 41.68 35.77 -33.96
N LEU A 16 41.70 34.54 -33.43
CA LEU A 16 40.53 33.86 -32.87
C LEU A 16 40.05 34.63 -31.62
N SER A 17 38.94 35.35 -31.73
CA SER A 17 38.16 35.81 -30.58
C SER A 17 36.81 35.10 -30.53
N SER A 18 36.56 34.51 -29.37
CA SER A 18 35.37 33.81 -28.95
C SER A 18 34.13 34.69 -28.96
N THR A 19 33.10 34.29 -29.72
CA THR A 19 31.73 34.81 -29.55
C THR A 19 30.77 33.63 -29.39
N TRP A 20 30.56 33.21 -28.14
CA TRP A 20 29.35 32.48 -27.75
C TRP A 20 28.24 33.52 -27.52
N PRO A 21 27.00 33.30 -28.01
CA PRO A 21 25.97 34.32 -27.96
C PRO A 21 25.39 34.47 -26.55
N ARG A 22 25.43 35.69 -26.00
CA ARG A 22 24.78 36.08 -24.73
C ARG A 22 23.26 36.10 -24.92
N TRP A 23 22.60 34.96 -24.73
CA TRP A 23 21.15 34.89 -24.56
C TRP A 23 20.83 34.70 -23.06
N LEU A 24 19.85 35.47 -22.57
CA LEU A 24 19.34 35.57 -21.18
C LEU A 24 20.05 36.62 -20.30
N SER A 25 19.28 37.61 -19.85
CA SER A 25 19.69 38.58 -18.83
C SER A 25 19.85 37.90 -17.47
N LYS A 26 20.59 38.51 -16.52
CA LYS A 26 20.71 37.99 -15.14
C LYS A 26 19.35 37.76 -14.46
N GLN A 27 18.32 38.54 -14.81
CA GLN A 27 16.96 38.36 -14.27
C GLN A 27 16.28 37.09 -14.81
N ASP A 28 16.55 36.72 -16.06
CA ASP A 28 15.95 35.52 -16.66
C ASP A 28 16.46 34.23 -16.00
N TRP A 29 17.75 34.18 -15.64
CA TRP A 29 18.34 33.05 -14.90
C TRP A 29 17.75 32.87 -13.49
N THR A 30 17.45 33.97 -12.78
CA THR A 30 16.81 33.88 -11.46
C THR A 30 15.39 33.33 -11.51
N GLY A 31 14.64 33.66 -12.57
CA GLY A 31 13.31 33.12 -12.82
C GLY A 31 13.36 31.61 -13.12
N ILE A 32 14.29 31.19 -14.00
CA ILE A 32 14.47 29.79 -14.38
C ILE A 32 14.81 28.92 -13.16
N CYS A 33 15.79 29.33 -12.34
CA CYS A 33 16.16 28.57 -11.14
C CYS A 33 15.03 28.50 -10.12
N SER A 34 14.23 29.56 -9.98
CA SER A 34 13.08 29.55 -9.06
C SER A 34 11.97 28.60 -9.53
N ILE A 35 11.70 28.53 -10.84
CA ILE A 35 10.76 27.58 -11.44
C ILE A 35 11.27 26.15 -11.26
N LEU A 36 12.55 25.90 -11.54
CA LEU A 36 13.16 24.58 -11.38
C LEU A 36 13.12 24.11 -9.92
N LEU A 37 13.38 25.01 -8.96
CA LEU A 37 13.28 24.73 -7.53
C LEU A 37 11.84 24.32 -7.15
N SER A 38 10.83 25.06 -7.59
CA SER A 38 9.42 24.73 -7.35
C SER A 38 9.01 23.41 -8.00
N TYR A 39 9.46 23.18 -9.24
CA TYR A 39 9.23 21.93 -9.98
C TYR A 39 9.82 20.73 -9.24
N CYS A 40 11.11 20.76 -8.92
CA CYS A 40 11.77 19.67 -8.22
C CYS A 40 11.16 19.43 -6.83
N SER A 41 10.82 20.49 -6.09
CA SER A 41 10.18 20.37 -4.76
C SER A 41 8.80 19.72 -4.83
N THR A 42 8.00 20.08 -5.84
CA THR A 42 6.65 19.52 -6.05
C THR A 42 6.73 18.07 -6.52
N HIS A 43 7.57 17.78 -7.51
CA HIS A 43 7.77 16.43 -8.02
C HIS A 43 8.40 15.49 -6.99
N TYR A 44 9.24 15.99 -6.09
CA TYR A 44 9.76 15.20 -4.98
C TYR A 44 8.64 14.64 -4.11
N ILE A 45 7.59 15.44 -3.82
CA ILE A 45 6.42 14.95 -3.06
C ILE A 45 5.74 13.80 -3.80
N PHE A 46 5.46 13.96 -5.09
CA PHE A 46 4.80 12.91 -5.88
C PHE A 46 5.64 11.63 -6.01
N GLU A 47 6.93 11.75 -6.35
CA GLU A 47 7.81 10.58 -6.45
C GLU A 47 8.09 9.95 -5.09
N SER A 48 8.01 10.72 -3.99
CA SER A 48 8.23 10.20 -2.65
C SER A 48 7.08 9.35 -2.13
N ALA A 49 5.84 9.60 -2.56
CA ALA A 49 4.65 9.01 -1.95
C ALA A 49 4.69 7.46 -1.93
N ASP A 50 5.13 6.84 -3.03
CA ASP A 50 5.17 5.38 -3.17
C ASP A 50 6.58 4.82 -3.43
N SER A 51 7.61 5.44 -2.82
CA SER A 51 9.01 5.16 -3.16
C SER A 51 9.65 4.03 -2.35
N TRP A 52 10.24 3.08 -3.06
CA TRP A 52 11.15 2.04 -2.52
C TRP A 52 12.39 2.60 -1.80
N ALA A 53 12.71 3.88 -1.99
CA ALA A 53 13.89 4.48 -1.37
C ALA A 53 13.79 4.51 0.17
N TYR A 54 12.58 4.56 0.72
CA TYR A 54 12.33 4.71 2.15
C TYR A 54 12.52 3.42 2.97
N ASP A 55 12.60 2.26 2.32
CA ASP A 55 12.98 0.99 2.97
C ASP A 55 14.41 1.01 3.52
N ARG A 56 15.27 1.85 2.93
CA ARG A 56 16.69 1.97 3.31
C ARG A 56 17.04 3.44 3.55
N PRO A 57 16.49 4.03 4.63
CA PRO A 57 16.60 5.47 4.88
C PRO A 57 18.04 5.92 5.12
N VAL A 58 18.88 5.06 5.73
CA VAL A 58 20.31 5.35 5.97
C VAL A 58 21.11 5.32 4.66
N HIS A 59 20.89 4.31 3.82
CA HIS A 59 21.53 4.23 2.50
C HIS A 59 21.12 5.39 1.60
N LEU A 60 19.83 5.76 1.61
CA LEU A 60 19.33 6.92 0.86
C LEU A 60 19.99 8.22 1.30
N ALA A 61 20.07 8.46 2.62
CA ALA A 61 20.76 9.63 3.15
C ALA A 61 22.25 9.65 2.80
N LEU A 62 22.91 8.49 2.83
CA LEU A 62 24.31 8.36 2.42
C LEU A 62 24.49 8.73 0.94
N ILE A 63 23.60 8.26 0.05
CA ILE A 63 23.61 8.61 -1.37
C ILE A 63 23.54 10.13 -1.53
N TYR A 64 22.55 10.79 -0.90
CA TYR A 64 22.41 12.25 -0.96
C TYR A 64 23.66 12.99 -0.48
N LEU A 65 24.28 12.56 0.62
CA LEU A 65 25.49 13.20 1.15
C LEU A 65 26.67 13.04 0.20
N VAL A 66 26.88 11.85 -0.36
CA VAL A 66 27.99 11.58 -1.28
C VAL A 66 27.81 12.36 -2.58
N THR A 67 26.61 12.35 -3.16
CA THR A 67 26.33 13.03 -4.43
C THR A 67 26.47 14.55 -4.27
N LEU A 68 25.92 15.14 -3.20
CA LEU A 68 26.09 16.57 -2.90
C LEU A 68 27.55 16.94 -2.62
N ALA A 69 28.31 16.09 -1.91
CA ALA A 69 29.74 16.30 -1.68
C ALA A 69 30.52 16.32 -3.00
N VAL A 70 30.28 15.33 -3.87
CA VAL A 70 30.95 15.18 -5.17
C VAL A 70 30.59 16.33 -6.11
N LEU A 71 29.29 16.64 -6.25
CA LEU A 71 28.81 17.73 -7.10
C LEU A 71 29.38 19.09 -6.64
N GLY A 72 29.40 19.36 -5.33
CA GLY A 72 30.02 20.56 -4.78
C GLY A 72 31.53 20.61 -5.05
N HIS A 73 32.21 19.48 -4.96
CA HIS A 73 33.65 19.41 -5.25
C HIS A 73 33.96 19.69 -6.72
N PHE A 74 33.12 19.22 -7.64
CA PHE A 74 33.31 19.49 -9.08
C PHE A 74 32.88 20.90 -9.48
N SER A 75 31.76 21.39 -8.95
CA SER A 75 31.22 22.72 -9.28
C SER A 75 32.20 23.84 -8.90
N LYS A 76 33.02 23.66 -7.86
CA LYS A 76 34.09 24.61 -7.49
C LYS A 76 35.09 24.91 -8.60
N ARG A 77 35.28 24.01 -9.57
CA ARG A 77 36.20 24.19 -10.71
C ARG A 77 35.69 25.20 -11.73
N PHE A 78 34.37 25.43 -11.74
CA PHE A 78 33.69 26.33 -12.67
C PHE A 78 33.33 27.67 -12.02
N LEU A 79 33.65 27.87 -10.73
CA LEU A 79 33.43 29.12 -10.02
C LEU A 79 34.67 30.03 -10.12
N PRO A 80 34.49 31.35 -10.36
CA PRO A 80 35.61 32.28 -10.50
C PRO A 80 36.43 32.35 -9.19
N PRO A 81 37.77 32.48 -9.28
CA PRO A 81 38.64 32.66 -8.12
C PRO A 81 38.33 33.97 -7.38
N ALA A 82 38.59 33.99 -6.06
CA ALA A 82 38.21 35.08 -5.16
C ALA A 82 38.82 36.45 -5.49
N ASP A 83 39.87 36.50 -6.31
CA ASP A 83 40.68 37.71 -6.55
C ASP A 83 40.13 38.66 -7.62
N GLN A 84 39.02 38.34 -8.31
CA GLN A 84 38.49 39.19 -9.38
C GLN A 84 37.42 40.20 -8.96
N TYR A 85 37.02 40.26 -7.69
CA TYR A 85 35.97 41.19 -7.22
C TYR A 85 36.47 42.50 -6.59
N ASN A 86 37.78 42.65 -6.38
CA ASN A 86 38.36 43.83 -5.72
C ASN A 86 39.06 44.83 -6.68
N SER A 87 38.94 44.68 -8.01
CA SER A 87 39.68 45.54 -8.97
C SER A 87 38.83 46.63 -9.65
N HIS A 88 37.70 47.05 -9.08
CA HIS A 88 36.90 48.16 -9.61
C HIS A 88 36.57 49.22 -8.55
N ASP A 89 37.60 49.66 -7.81
CA ASP A 89 37.50 50.89 -7.02
C ASP A 89 38.81 51.73 -7.08
N GLU A 90 39.45 51.75 -8.25
CA GLU A 90 40.46 52.76 -8.57
C GLU A 90 39.91 53.70 -9.64
N SER A 91 39.30 54.80 -9.20
CA SER A 91 39.43 56.06 -9.91
C SER A 91 39.21 57.26 -8.98
N ILE A 92 40.11 58.24 -9.12
CA ILE A 92 40.12 59.61 -8.58
C ILE A 92 40.96 59.80 -7.31
N HIS A 93 42.28 59.92 -7.51
CA HIS A 93 43.13 60.82 -6.73
C HIS A 93 43.60 61.98 -7.63
N LEU A 94 43.41 63.22 -7.18
CA LEU A 94 44.08 64.41 -7.70
C LEU A 94 44.76 65.15 -6.52
N LEU A 95 46.07 65.40 -6.68
CA LEU A 95 46.92 66.46 -6.10
C LEU A 95 47.13 66.42 -4.56
N GLY A 96 48.32 66.13 -4.03
CA GLY A 96 49.54 66.96 -4.02
C GLY A 96 50.41 66.61 -2.77
N PRO A 97 51.64 67.14 -2.64
CA PRO A 97 52.86 66.33 -2.42
C PRO A 97 53.50 66.46 -1.02
N GLN A 98 54.33 65.48 -0.60
CA GLN A 98 55.74 65.66 -0.22
C GLN A 98 56.40 64.43 0.46
N ASP A 99 57.65 64.22 0.07
CA ASP A 99 58.82 63.70 0.81
C ASP A 99 58.98 62.20 1.11
N GLY A 100 59.74 61.56 0.21
CA GLY A 100 61.08 61.01 0.49
C GLY A 100 61.27 60.00 1.63
N ILE A 101 61.61 58.75 1.28
CA ILE A 101 62.95 58.16 1.45
C ILE A 101 62.94 56.73 0.91
N LEU A 102 63.89 56.45 0.00
CA LEU A 102 64.22 55.14 -0.55
C LEU A 102 64.83 54.25 0.55
N GLY A 103 64.35 53.01 0.71
CA GLY A 103 64.96 52.06 1.64
C GLY A 103 64.51 50.61 1.46
N ARG A 104 65.22 49.89 0.59
CA ARG A 104 65.42 48.42 0.58
C ARG A 104 64.19 47.50 0.54
N LEU A 105 63.91 47.05 -0.69
CA LEU A 105 63.42 45.71 -0.99
C LEU A 105 64.23 44.65 -0.23
N SER A 106 63.58 43.89 0.64
CA SER A 106 64.06 42.59 1.10
C SER A 106 62.90 41.59 1.07
N ASN A 107 62.98 40.70 0.08
CA ASN A 107 62.49 39.32 0.01
C ASN A 107 61.86 38.73 1.30
N HIS A 108 60.62 39.08 1.62
CA HIS A 108 59.86 38.33 2.64
C HIS A 108 58.40 37.99 2.30
N HIS A 109 57.93 38.28 1.09
CA HIS A 109 56.54 37.99 0.70
C HIS A 109 56.34 36.80 -0.24
N LEU A 110 57.34 35.92 -0.38
CA LEU A 110 57.27 34.75 -1.26
C LEU A 110 57.25 33.39 -0.52
N VAL A 111 56.69 33.31 0.69
CA VAL A 111 56.46 32.01 1.39
C VAL A 111 55.15 32.02 2.19
N ARG A 112 54.01 32.35 1.55
CA ARG A 112 52.68 32.09 2.17
C ARG A 112 51.61 31.63 1.19
N LEU A 113 52.04 30.97 0.11
CA LEU A 113 51.15 30.39 -0.91
C LEU A 113 51.26 28.85 -0.91
N THR A 114 51.14 28.20 0.25
CA THR A 114 50.94 26.74 0.35
C THR A 114 50.52 26.37 1.78
N ASN A 115 49.32 26.77 2.18
CA ASN A 115 48.52 26.08 3.19
C ASN A 115 47.21 26.86 3.30
N GLU A 116 46.17 26.45 2.56
CA GLU A 116 44.81 26.85 2.89
C GLU A 116 44.44 26.20 4.24
N SER A 117 44.86 26.83 5.33
CA SER A 117 44.46 26.44 6.67
C SER A 117 42.94 26.59 6.79
N PHE A 118 42.27 25.53 7.25
CA PHE A 118 40.81 25.52 7.42
C PHE A 118 40.34 26.74 8.22
N PRO A 119 39.43 27.58 7.67
CA PRO A 119 39.07 28.86 8.27
C PRO A 119 38.50 28.67 9.68
N THR A 120 39.07 29.39 10.65
CA THR A 120 38.69 29.28 12.07
C THR A 120 37.23 29.65 12.32
N TRP A 121 36.70 30.63 11.56
CA TRP A 121 35.29 31.05 11.62
C TRP A 121 34.32 29.94 11.18
N ALA A 122 34.76 29.04 10.28
CA ALA A 122 33.92 27.97 9.73
C ALA A 122 33.85 26.74 10.65
N ARG A 123 34.72 26.61 11.67
CA ARG A 123 34.78 25.41 12.53
C ARG A 123 33.47 25.13 13.27
N LYS A 124 32.89 26.15 13.91
CA LYS A 124 31.62 26.03 14.65
C LYS A 124 30.43 25.67 13.76
N PRO A 125 30.15 26.39 12.65
CA PRO A 125 29.02 26.05 11.78
C PRO A 125 29.20 24.71 11.07
N VAL A 126 30.43 24.33 10.70
CA VAL A 126 30.68 22.99 10.13
C VAL A 126 30.42 21.89 11.16
N LEU A 127 30.91 22.02 12.40
CA LEU A 127 30.66 21.03 13.45
C LEU A 127 29.15 20.92 13.77
N ALA A 128 28.46 22.05 13.89
CA ALA A 128 27.02 22.08 14.11
C ALA A 128 26.26 21.39 12.98
N LEU A 129 26.66 21.64 11.72
CA LEU A 129 26.07 21.00 10.55
C LEU A 129 26.28 19.48 10.52
N VAL A 130 27.50 18.99 10.81
CA VAL A 130 27.77 17.54 10.89
C VAL A 130 26.90 16.87 11.94
N LEU A 131 26.83 17.44 13.15
CA LEU A 131 26.02 16.90 14.24
C LEU A 131 24.52 16.91 13.91
N ALA A 132 24.02 18.01 13.37
CA ALA A 132 22.61 18.13 13.00
C ALA A 132 22.22 17.17 11.87
N LEU A 133 23.08 16.97 10.86
CA LEU A 133 22.88 15.97 9.82
C LEU A 133 22.86 14.55 10.41
N GLY A 134 23.75 14.23 11.35
CA GLY A 134 23.74 12.95 12.06
C GLY A 134 22.42 12.69 12.79
N VAL A 135 21.94 13.67 13.59
CA VAL A 135 20.64 13.61 14.26
C VAL A 135 19.50 13.46 13.25
N ARG A 136 19.57 14.18 12.13
CA ARG A 136 18.54 14.14 11.09
C ARG A 136 18.46 12.78 10.40
N ILE A 137 19.58 12.08 10.20
CA ILE A 137 19.63 10.71 9.63
C ILE A 137 19.02 9.70 10.61
N VAL A 138 19.35 9.81 11.90
CA VAL A 138 18.79 8.91 12.93
C VAL A 138 17.28 9.11 13.06
N THR A 139 16.83 10.36 13.17
CA THR A 139 15.39 10.68 13.22
C THR A 139 14.67 10.26 11.94
N PHE A 140 15.30 10.43 10.76
CA PHE A 140 14.76 9.94 9.49
C PHE A 140 14.53 8.44 9.49
N LYS A 141 15.54 7.65 9.91
CA LYS A 141 15.43 6.19 10.03
C LYS A 141 14.28 5.78 10.95
N GLN A 142 14.13 6.45 12.09
CA GLN A 142 13.07 6.13 13.05
C GLN A 142 11.68 6.51 12.52
N MET A 143 11.56 7.67 11.88
CA MET A 143 10.30 8.15 11.31
C MET A 143 9.82 7.28 10.15
N THR A 144 10.72 6.78 9.28
CA THR A 144 10.32 5.91 8.16
C THR A 144 10.01 4.49 8.60
N ARG A 145 10.73 3.95 9.59
CA ARG A 145 10.45 2.61 10.16
C ARG A 145 9.11 2.54 10.87
N HIS A 146 8.67 3.65 11.46
CA HIS A 146 7.43 3.77 12.23
C HIS A 146 6.51 4.84 11.66
N ALA A 147 6.34 4.83 10.33
CA ALA A 147 5.55 5.83 9.61
C ALA A 147 4.10 5.88 10.12
N GLU A 148 3.52 4.75 10.51
CA GLU A 148 2.18 4.61 11.10
C GLU A 148 1.98 5.42 12.38
N CYS A 149 3.05 5.69 13.14
CA CYS A 149 3.01 6.47 14.37
C CYS A 149 3.11 7.99 14.14
N LEU A 150 3.29 8.43 12.89
CA LEU A 150 3.51 9.84 12.62
C LEU A 150 2.23 10.66 12.84
N THR A 151 2.26 11.53 13.85
CA THR A 151 1.13 12.41 14.17
C THR A 151 1.12 13.68 13.30
N LEU A 152 -0.06 14.00 12.77
CA LEU A 152 -0.31 15.20 11.96
C LEU A 152 0.24 16.53 12.56
N PRO A 153 0.14 16.83 13.87
CA PRO A 153 0.59 18.12 14.41
C PRO A 153 2.11 18.35 14.36
N VAL A 154 2.94 17.30 14.33
CA VAL A 154 4.41 17.46 14.36
C VAL A 154 5.06 17.27 12.99
N VAL A 155 4.44 16.50 12.07
CA VAL A 155 4.78 16.48 10.63
C VAL A 155 4.53 17.86 10.00
N ILE A 156 3.52 18.58 10.52
CA ILE A 156 3.24 19.97 10.16
C ILE A 156 4.35 20.91 10.68
N SER A 157 5.10 20.59 11.74
CA SER A 157 5.94 21.57 12.45
C SER A 157 7.29 21.90 11.79
N SER A 158 7.93 21.01 11.02
CA SER A 158 9.23 21.36 10.40
C SER A 158 9.02 22.21 9.14
N VAL A 159 8.46 21.65 8.07
CA VAL A 159 8.31 22.37 6.78
C VAL A 159 7.39 23.59 6.88
N THR A 160 6.36 23.56 7.73
CA THR A 160 5.39 24.67 7.79
C THR A 160 5.89 25.87 8.61
N LEU A 161 6.72 25.65 9.63
CA LEU A 161 7.23 26.72 10.49
C LEU A 161 8.61 27.23 10.08
N LEU A 162 9.35 26.48 9.26
CA LEU A 162 10.68 26.88 8.77
C LEU A 162 10.70 28.28 8.13
N PRO A 163 9.77 28.65 7.22
CA PRO A 163 9.75 30.01 6.67
C PRO A 163 9.52 31.09 7.75
N LEU A 164 8.70 30.80 8.76
CA LEU A 164 8.43 31.71 9.87
C LEU A 164 9.68 31.92 10.74
N TYR A 165 10.38 30.85 11.10
CA TYR A 165 11.63 30.95 11.85
C TYR A 165 12.68 31.77 11.10
N MET A 166 12.87 31.51 9.80
CA MET A 166 13.82 32.27 8.98
C MET A 166 13.41 33.75 8.84
N ALA A 167 12.11 34.04 8.75
CA ALA A 167 11.61 35.41 8.70
C ALA A 167 11.79 36.15 10.04
N LEU A 168 11.61 35.47 11.18
CA LEU A 168 11.88 36.01 12.52
C LEU A 168 13.37 36.32 12.71
N GLU A 169 14.25 35.45 12.21
CA GLU A 169 15.69 35.70 12.23
C GLU A 169 16.08 36.90 11.37
N ASP A 170 15.57 37.00 10.13
CA ASP A 170 15.81 38.14 9.23
C ASP A 170 15.26 39.45 9.83
N PHE A 171 14.12 39.38 10.51
CA PHE A 171 13.55 40.51 11.24
C PHE A 171 14.40 40.91 12.46
N GLY A 172 14.90 39.92 13.23
CA GLY A 172 15.71 40.12 14.43
C GLY A 172 17.14 40.63 14.18
N ARG A 173 17.70 40.46 12.98
CA ARG A 173 19.02 41.01 12.56
C ARG A 173 19.03 42.54 12.38
N SER A 174 18.15 43.27 13.06
CA SER A 174 17.98 44.74 12.93
C SER A 174 18.71 45.49 14.05
N ASP A 175 19.96 45.94 13.78
CA ASP A 175 20.50 47.27 14.17
C ASP A 175 21.99 47.46 13.84
N VAL A 176 22.75 46.39 13.56
CA VAL A 176 24.22 46.50 13.47
C VAL A 176 24.74 47.06 12.13
N GLN A 177 24.01 46.88 11.03
CA GLN A 177 24.48 47.25 9.67
C GLN A 177 24.03 48.64 9.18
N LEU A 178 23.27 49.41 9.96
CA LEU A 178 22.94 50.81 9.64
C LEU A 178 24.01 51.81 10.11
N ARG A 179 25.14 51.33 10.67
CA ARG A 179 26.31 52.14 11.05
C ARG A 179 27.40 52.15 9.97
N ASP A 180 27.03 52.29 8.70
CA ASP A 180 27.96 52.83 7.70
C ASP A 180 27.83 54.35 7.73
N PRO A 181 28.82 55.11 8.24
CA PRO A 181 28.72 56.56 8.35
C PRO A 181 28.47 57.23 7.00
N ILE A 182 28.96 56.62 5.91
CA ILE A 182 29.01 57.21 4.56
C ILE A 182 27.65 57.14 3.84
N LYS A 183 26.80 56.13 4.08
CA LYS A 183 25.45 56.03 3.47
C LYS A 183 24.38 56.82 4.22
N SER A 184 24.63 57.14 5.50
CA SER A 184 23.69 57.89 6.34
C SER A 184 23.55 59.38 5.96
N VAL A 185 24.46 59.90 5.13
CA VAL A 185 24.57 61.32 4.79
C VAL A 185 23.70 61.74 3.59
N LEU A 186 23.28 60.80 2.72
CA LEU A 186 22.58 61.14 1.46
C LEU A 186 21.05 60.90 1.44
N GLU A 187 20.48 60.04 2.30
CA GLU A 187 19.02 59.99 2.52
C GLU A 187 18.71 59.45 3.94
N PRO A 188 18.56 60.32 4.96
CA PRO A 188 18.27 59.88 6.31
C PRO A 188 16.79 59.49 6.44
N GLY A 189 16.51 58.21 6.65
CA GLY A 189 15.22 57.71 7.14
C GLY A 189 14.33 56.94 6.15
N ARG A 190 14.35 57.24 4.84
CA ARG A 190 13.47 56.56 3.86
C ARG A 190 13.87 55.10 3.58
N GLY A 191 15.15 54.82 3.38
CA GLY A 191 15.64 53.46 3.08
C GLY A 191 15.46 52.48 4.25
N ALA A 192 15.74 52.92 5.48
CA ALA A 192 15.57 52.09 6.68
C ALA A 192 14.08 51.78 6.97
N ALA A 193 13.18 52.73 6.72
CA ALA A 193 11.74 52.52 6.85
C ALA A 193 11.19 51.56 5.78
N LEU A 194 11.66 51.65 4.53
CA LEU A 194 11.30 50.74 3.44
C LEU A 194 11.79 49.31 3.71
N GLU A 195 13.00 49.14 4.22
CA GLU A 195 13.56 47.84 4.56
C GLU A 195 12.87 47.20 5.78
N ARG A 196 12.55 47.99 6.82
CA ARG A 196 11.74 47.52 7.95
C ARG A 196 10.34 47.10 7.49
N ARG A 197 9.74 47.85 6.56
CA ARG A 197 8.45 47.50 5.93
C ARG A 197 8.56 46.22 5.11
N ARG A 198 9.61 46.03 4.32
CA ARG A 198 9.87 44.77 3.59
C ARG A 198 9.91 43.58 4.55
N ARG A 199 10.73 43.65 5.60
CA ARG A 199 10.87 42.55 6.58
C ARG A 199 9.56 42.25 7.31
N ALA A 200 8.77 43.29 7.64
CA ALA A 200 7.44 43.11 8.21
C ALA A 200 6.49 42.36 7.25
N PHE A 201 6.50 42.68 5.94
CA PHE A 201 5.69 41.97 4.95
C PHE A 201 6.15 40.51 4.76
N VAL A 202 7.46 40.23 4.78
CA VAL A 202 8.01 38.86 4.75
C VAL A 202 7.55 38.06 5.97
N LEU A 203 7.58 38.67 7.17
CA LEU A 203 7.13 38.05 8.41
C LEU A 203 5.63 37.75 8.37
N ILE A 204 4.79 38.72 7.96
CA ILE A 204 3.35 38.54 7.80
C ILE A 204 3.05 37.44 6.78
N GLY A 205 3.72 37.46 5.62
CA GLY A 205 3.59 36.41 4.60
C GLY A 205 3.94 35.03 5.15
N SER A 206 4.99 34.92 5.95
CA SER A 206 5.42 33.64 6.55
C SER A 206 4.48 33.15 7.65
N LEU A 207 3.89 34.06 8.44
CA LEU A 207 2.83 33.74 9.41
C LEU A 207 1.56 33.23 8.72
N LEU A 208 1.14 33.92 7.65
CA LEU A 208 -0.01 33.51 6.83
C LEU A 208 0.25 32.14 6.19
N TYR A 209 1.44 31.91 5.63
CA TYR A 209 1.81 30.59 5.11
C TYR A 209 1.71 29.50 6.18
N ALA A 210 2.28 29.75 7.38
CA ALA A 210 2.24 28.76 8.45
C ALA A 210 0.80 28.38 8.81
N PHE A 211 -0.05 29.38 9.07
CA PHE A 211 -1.47 29.16 9.39
C PHE A 211 -2.25 28.53 8.23
N GLY A 212 -2.04 29.02 7.01
CA GLY A 212 -2.69 28.55 5.80
C GLY A 212 -2.36 27.09 5.48
N SER A 213 -1.07 26.73 5.52
CA SER A 213 -0.60 25.36 5.26
C SER A 213 -1.08 24.38 6.32
N VAL A 214 -1.05 24.74 7.61
CA VAL A 214 -1.61 23.90 8.70
C VAL A 214 -3.09 23.64 8.45
N SER A 215 -3.87 24.69 8.22
CA SER A 215 -5.32 24.60 8.01
C SER A 215 -5.66 23.80 6.75
N MET A 216 -4.94 24.05 5.66
CA MET A 216 -5.08 23.36 4.40
C MET A 216 -4.87 21.85 4.58
N ARG A 217 -3.77 21.45 5.24
CA ARG A 217 -3.45 20.04 5.52
C ARG A 217 -4.50 19.38 6.41
N ILE A 218 -4.84 20.00 7.55
CA ILE A 218 -5.85 19.43 8.47
C ILE A 218 -7.20 19.26 7.76
N GLY A 219 -7.60 20.27 6.98
CA GLY A 219 -8.89 20.26 6.28
C GLY A 219 -8.96 19.23 5.15
N SER A 220 -7.88 19.09 4.36
CA SER A 220 -7.88 18.24 3.14
C SER A 220 -7.62 16.76 3.40
N ASN A 221 -7.17 16.40 4.60
CA ASN A 221 -6.80 15.03 4.93
C ASN A 221 -7.97 14.05 4.80
N GLY A 222 -7.64 12.85 4.34
CA GLY A 222 -8.51 11.68 4.39
C GLY A 222 -8.46 10.97 5.75
N PRO A 223 -9.21 9.87 5.88
CA PRO A 223 -9.10 8.98 7.02
C PRO A 223 -7.70 8.39 7.13
N ARG A 224 -7.25 8.16 8.37
CA ARG A 224 -5.99 7.48 8.62
C ARG A 224 -6.11 5.99 8.35
N SER A 225 -4.95 5.36 8.11
CA SER A 225 -4.85 3.91 8.12
C SER A 225 -5.19 3.35 9.50
N SER A 226 -5.65 2.12 9.53
CA SER A 226 -5.94 1.35 10.73
C SER A 226 -4.73 0.55 11.24
N VAL A 227 -3.54 0.70 10.63
CA VAL A 227 -2.28 0.11 11.14
C VAL A 227 -2.04 0.62 12.56
N ILE A 228 -1.65 -0.30 13.44
CA ILE A 228 -1.48 -0.01 14.86
C ILE A 228 -0.15 0.72 15.06
N CYS A 229 -0.17 1.86 15.74
CA CYS A 229 1.04 2.45 16.30
C CYS A 229 1.32 1.79 17.67
N PRO A 230 2.38 0.97 17.81
CA PRO A 230 2.70 0.31 19.07
C PRO A 230 3.21 1.34 20.08
N ALA A 231 2.48 1.55 21.18
CA ALA A 231 2.84 2.49 22.24
C ALA A 231 4.17 2.15 22.93
N SER A 232 4.62 0.90 22.82
CA SER A 232 5.74 0.30 23.53
C SER A 232 6.93 -0.02 22.63
N GLY A 233 7.12 0.66 21.49
CA GLY A 233 8.16 0.33 20.50
C GLY A 233 9.42 1.20 20.47
N LEU A 234 9.45 2.38 21.11
CA LEU A 234 10.53 3.39 20.91
C LEU A 234 11.75 3.23 21.86
N TRP A 235 12.25 2.00 21.99
CA TRP A 235 13.28 1.58 22.96
C TRP A 235 14.74 1.83 22.53
N LEU A 236 15.07 3.07 22.15
CA LEU A 236 16.44 3.54 22.34
C LEU A 236 16.52 4.66 23.38
N LEU A 237 15.42 5.41 23.58
CA LEU A 237 15.35 6.53 24.53
C LEU A 237 14.00 6.68 25.25
N GLY A 238 13.00 5.82 24.97
CA GLY A 238 11.67 5.91 25.60
C GLY A 238 10.84 7.13 25.17
N LEU A 239 11.21 7.78 24.05
CA LEU A 239 10.57 9.01 23.57
C LEU A 239 9.38 8.69 22.65
N PRO A 240 8.27 9.44 22.72
CA PRO A 240 7.13 9.27 21.79
C PRO A 240 7.50 9.70 20.36
N ALA A 241 6.78 9.20 19.35
CA ALA A 241 7.01 9.56 17.94
C ALA A 241 6.95 11.08 17.68
N SER A 242 6.12 11.82 18.42
CA SER A 242 6.07 13.29 18.38
C SER A 242 7.38 13.96 18.80
N ALA A 243 8.13 13.37 19.74
CA ALA A 243 9.42 13.90 20.16
C ALA A 243 10.48 13.74 19.05
N PHE A 244 10.49 12.60 18.34
CA PHE A 244 11.38 12.42 17.19
C PHE A 244 11.11 13.42 16.07
N GLN A 245 9.85 13.72 15.80
CA GLN A 245 9.47 14.73 14.81
C GLN A 245 9.88 16.15 15.24
N PHE A 246 9.77 16.47 16.54
CA PHE A 246 10.25 17.75 17.08
C PHE A 246 11.77 17.88 16.99
N ILE A 247 12.50 16.81 17.34
CA ILE A 247 13.97 16.77 17.23
C ILE A 247 14.40 16.91 15.77
N ALA A 248 13.69 16.26 14.83
CA ALA A 248 13.95 16.42 13.40
C ALA A 248 13.75 17.87 12.93
N ALA A 249 12.68 18.53 13.38
CA ALA A 249 12.43 19.93 13.07
C ALA A 249 13.52 20.87 13.61
N LEU A 250 14.00 20.61 14.83
CA LEU A 250 15.10 21.37 15.42
C LEU A 250 16.41 21.14 14.64
N ALA A 251 16.68 19.90 14.22
CA ALA A 251 17.83 19.58 13.39
C ALA A 251 17.75 20.31 12.03
N ASP A 252 16.59 20.34 11.38
CA ASP A 252 16.38 21.06 10.12
C ASP A 252 16.67 22.56 10.27
N LEU A 253 16.25 23.18 11.39
CA LEU A 253 16.57 24.57 11.70
C LEU A 253 18.08 24.80 11.85
N VAL A 254 18.76 23.95 12.63
CA VAL A 254 20.23 24.06 12.85
C VAL A 254 20.99 23.87 11.53
N ILE A 255 20.53 22.96 10.66
CA ILE A 255 21.09 22.75 9.33
C ILE A 255 21.00 24.04 8.51
N LEU A 256 19.81 24.67 8.44
CA LEU A 256 19.62 25.89 7.67
C LEU A 256 20.44 27.07 8.21
N LEU A 257 20.49 27.25 9.53
CA LEU A 257 21.30 28.30 10.16
C LEU A 257 22.80 28.10 9.89
N SER A 258 23.27 26.86 9.95
CA SER A 258 24.67 26.53 9.68
C SER A 258 25.04 26.73 8.20
N ILE A 259 24.14 26.34 7.28
CA ILE A 259 24.30 26.61 5.84
C ILE A 259 24.29 28.12 5.57
N ALA A 260 23.39 28.88 6.21
CA ALA A 260 23.33 30.33 6.09
C ALA A 260 24.62 31.01 6.57
N ALA A 261 25.17 30.56 7.71
CA ALA A 261 26.45 31.05 8.22
C ALA A 261 27.61 30.77 7.27
N LEU A 262 27.60 29.64 6.55
CA LEU A 262 28.62 29.30 5.58
C LEU A 262 28.48 30.02 4.24
N LEU A 263 27.26 30.42 3.86
CA LEU A 263 26.96 31.07 2.57
C LEU A 263 26.97 32.60 2.60
N LEU A 264 26.53 33.24 3.68
CA LEU A 264 26.17 34.67 3.66
C LEU A 264 27.22 35.63 4.23
N SER A 265 27.89 35.30 5.35
CA SER A 265 28.89 36.21 5.97
C SER A 265 29.82 35.51 6.96
N ASP A 266 31.10 35.89 6.97
CA ASP A 266 32.05 35.46 8.00
C ASP A 266 31.79 36.14 9.37
N ALA A 267 32.52 35.73 10.41
CA ALA A 267 32.37 36.26 11.78
C ALA A 267 32.66 37.77 11.91
N SER A 268 33.19 38.41 10.87
CA SER A 268 33.46 39.84 10.78
C SER A 268 32.48 40.60 9.88
N GLY A 269 31.46 39.92 9.35
CA GLY A 269 30.43 40.50 8.47
C GLY A 269 30.85 40.62 7.00
N ARG A 270 31.99 40.03 6.59
CA ARG A 270 32.44 40.05 5.18
C ARG A 270 31.78 38.92 4.39
N GLN A 271 31.47 39.18 3.12
CA GLN A 271 30.91 38.16 2.24
C GLN A 271 31.93 37.04 1.99
N VAL A 272 31.49 35.80 2.19
CA VAL A 272 32.33 34.62 1.93
C VAL A 272 32.33 34.35 0.43
N PRO A 273 33.49 34.13 -0.22
CA PRO A 273 33.53 33.74 -1.61
C PRO A 273 32.73 32.45 -1.85
N VAL A 274 31.83 32.46 -2.84
CA VAL A 274 30.95 31.31 -3.17
C VAL A 274 31.75 30.01 -3.33
N LYS A 275 32.94 30.09 -3.94
CA LYS A 275 33.86 28.96 -4.11
C LYS A 275 34.29 28.34 -2.77
N THR A 276 34.58 29.17 -1.77
CA THR A 276 34.96 28.73 -0.42
C THR A 276 33.78 28.11 0.30
N SER A 277 32.59 28.72 0.23
CA SER A 277 31.37 28.18 0.83
C SER A 277 30.98 26.81 0.26
N VAL A 278 31.02 26.67 -1.07
CA VAL A 278 30.76 25.40 -1.76
C VAL A 278 31.78 24.33 -1.37
N SER A 279 33.06 24.71 -1.22
CA SER A 279 34.12 23.80 -0.75
C SER A 279 33.87 23.32 0.69
N LEU A 280 33.49 24.23 1.59
CA LEU A 280 33.19 23.90 2.99
C LEU A 280 31.95 23.01 3.13
N LEU A 281 30.88 23.29 2.37
CA LEU A 281 29.68 22.46 2.34
C LEU A 281 29.98 21.07 1.77
N SER A 282 30.73 20.99 0.66
CA SER A 282 31.19 19.74 0.05
C SER A 282 32.00 18.89 1.03
N LEU A 283 32.96 19.52 1.75
CA LEU A 283 33.74 18.84 2.78
C LEU A 283 32.86 18.36 3.95
N THR A 284 31.87 19.17 4.36
CA THR A 284 30.97 18.81 5.47
C THR A 284 30.11 17.59 5.13
N PHE A 285 29.53 17.56 3.93
CA PHE A 285 28.78 16.39 3.45
C PHE A 285 29.69 15.16 3.31
N GLY A 286 30.93 15.35 2.85
CA GLY A 286 31.94 14.29 2.77
C GLY A 286 32.36 13.73 4.14
N ILE A 287 32.57 14.57 5.15
CA ILE A 287 32.88 14.11 6.52
C ILE A 287 31.68 13.34 7.09
N THR A 288 30.47 13.87 6.92
CA THR A 288 29.25 13.22 7.42
C THR A 288 29.05 11.85 6.77
N SER A 289 29.26 11.72 5.46
CA SER A 289 29.16 10.42 4.76
C SER A 289 30.19 9.41 5.27
N MET A 290 31.43 9.84 5.55
CA MET A 290 32.45 8.97 6.16
C MET A 290 32.05 8.50 7.56
N CYS A 291 31.48 9.37 8.40
CA CYS A 291 30.97 8.98 9.72
C CYS A 291 29.85 7.94 9.61
N VAL A 292 28.91 8.10 8.66
CA VAL A 292 27.82 7.14 8.42
C VAL A 292 28.36 5.79 7.95
N ILE A 293 29.33 5.78 7.03
CA ILE A 293 29.97 4.55 6.54
C ILE A 293 30.71 3.84 7.69
N PHE A 294 31.48 4.59 8.50
CA PHE A 294 32.19 4.03 9.64
C PHE A 294 31.24 3.40 10.67
N HIS A 295 30.14 4.09 11.00
CA HIS A 295 29.09 3.51 11.83
C HIS A 295 28.47 2.26 11.19
N GLY A 296 28.25 2.26 9.87
CA GLY A 296 27.76 1.08 9.14
C GLY A 296 28.70 -0.12 9.25
N ILE A 297 30.02 0.09 9.18
CA ILE A 297 31.04 -0.95 9.36
C ILE A 297 30.98 -1.53 10.78
N ILE A 298 30.84 -0.67 11.79
CA ILE A 298 30.66 -1.10 13.18
C ILE A 298 29.38 -1.92 13.32
N TRP A 299 28.24 -1.43 12.82
CA TRP A 299 26.95 -2.13 12.88
C TRP A 299 27.03 -3.52 12.24
N PHE A 300 27.66 -3.62 11.06
CA PHE A 300 27.86 -4.88 10.36
C PHE A 300 28.69 -5.89 11.16
N ALA A 301 29.71 -5.41 11.91
CA ALA A 301 30.54 -6.26 12.75
C ALA A 301 29.75 -6.84 13.94
N PHE A 302 28.94 -6.01 14.61
CA PHE A 302 28.29 -6.35 15.89
C PHE A 302 26.86 -6.89 15.79
N VAL A 303 26.15 -6.69 14.66
CA VAL A 303 24.75 -7.12 14.50
C VAL A 303 24.65 -8.14 13.35
N PRO A 304 24.87 -9.45 13.63
CA PRO A 304 24.90 -10.47 12.60
C PRO A 304 23.56 -10.63 11.87
N GLU A 305 22.45 -10.43 12.56
CA GLU A 305 21.07 -10.53 12.03
C GLU A 305 20.82 -9.54 10.87
N ASP A 306 21.41 -8.36 10.93
CA ASP A 306 21.21 -7.28 9.95
C ASP A 306 22.22 -7.31 8.78
N ARG A 307 23.14 -8.28 8.75
CA ARG A 307 24.21 -8.31 7.73
C ARG A 307 23.67 -8.44 6.31
N TYR A 308 22.71 -9.35 6.12
CA TYR A 308 22.05 -9.52 4.83
C TYR A 308 21.36 -8.23 4.41
N TRP A 309 20.57 -7.63 5.31
CA TRP A 309 19.92 -6.36 5.04
C TRP A 309 20.94 -5.26 4.71
N THR A 310 22.07 -5.19 5.39
CA THR A 310 23.09 -4.14 5.19
C THR A 310 23.73 -4.19 3.79
N ILE A 311 24.03 -5.39 3.29
CA ILE A 311 24.75 -5.61 2.02
C ILE A 311 23.81 -5.78 0.82
N SER A 312 22.63 -6.40 1.00
CA SER A 312 21.72 -6.70 -0.10
C SER A 312 20.99 -5.44 -0.57
N ILE A 313 21.44 -4.80 -1.64
CA ILE A 313 20.78 -3.60 -2.17
C ILE A 313 19.84 -3.99 -3.33
N PRO A 314 18.50 -3.94 -3.15
CA PRO A 314 17.58 -4.33 -4.20
C PRO A 314 17.55 -3.30 -5.34
N LEU A 315 17.35 -3.77 -6.57
CA LEU A 315 17.36 -2.92 -7.77
C LEU A 315 16.24 -1.85 -7.76
N ASN A 316 15.09 -2.17 -7.16
CA ASN A 316 13.97 -1.22 -7.02
C ASN A 316 14.36 -0.04 -6.12
N PHE A 317 15.09 -0.29 -5.02
CA PHE A 317 15.67 0.76 -4.20
C PHE A 317 16.63 1.63 -5.01
N LEU A 318 17.57 1.05 -5.76
CA LEU A 318 18.54 1.82 -6.54
C LEU A 318 17.87 2.77 -7.54
N ARG A 319 16.87 2.29 -8.29
CA ARG A 319 16.12 3.10 -9.26
C ARG A 319 15.33 4.22 -8.60
N ALA A 320 14.74 3.95 -7.45
CA ALA A 320 13.98 4.95 -6.69
C ALA A 320 14.90 5.99 -6.04
N ALA A 321 16.00 5.54 -5.42
CA ALA A 321 17.02 6.39 -4.82
C ALA A 321 17.64 7.32 -5.87
N PHE A 322 17.96 6.82 -7.06
CA PHE A 322 18.50 7.64 -8.15
C PHE A 322 17.54 8.75 -8.60
N ARG A 323 16.24 8.44 -8.77
CA ARG A 323 15.23 9.45 -9.14
C ARG A 323 15.08 10.54 -8.09
N LEU A 324 15.01 10.14 -6.81
CA LEU A 324 14.91 11.11 -5.71
C LEU A 324 16.20 11.91 -5.55
N ASP A 325 17.38 11.30 -5.73
CA ASP A 325 18.67 11.98 -5.67
C ASP A 325 18.82 13.03 -6.77
N LEU A 326 18.36 12.75 -8.00
CA LEU A 326 18.32 13.73 -9.08
C LEU A 326 17.47 14.96 -8.72
N LEU A 327 16.30 14.75 -8.12
CA LEU A 327 15.43 15.83 -7.65
C LEU A 327 16.08 16.63 -6.52
N VAL A 328 16.73 15.96 -5.56
CA VAL A 328 17.46 16.62 -4.45
C VAL A 328 18.63 17.43 -4.98
N CYS A 329 19.41 16.91 -5.92
CA CYS A 329 20.50 17.65 -6.56
C CYS A 329 19.98 18.86 -7.33
N GLY A 330 18.89 18.71 -8.10
CA GLY A 330 18.21 19.82 -8.77
C GLY A 330 17.73 20.90 -7.81
N MET A 331 17.16 20.50 -6.66
CA MET A 331 16.78 21.42 -5.59
C MET A 331 17.99 22.13 -4.99
N ALA A 332 19.07 21.42 -4.66
CA ALA A 332 20.26 22.00 -4.02
C ALA A 332 20.98 23.02 -4.92
N ILE A 333 21.14 22.70 -6.21
CA ILE A 333 21.76 23.61 -7.20
C ILE A 333 20.89 24.86 -7.37
N SER A 334 19.58 24.67 -7.56
CA SER A 334 18.64 25.78 -7.75
C SER A 334 18.53 26.65 -6.48
N ALA A 335 18.51 26.04 -5.30
CA ALA A 335 18.49 26.73 -4.02
C ALA A 335 19.74 27.56 -3.79
N THR A 336 20.93 27.06 -4.14
CA THR A 336 22.18 27.82 -4.02
C THR A 336 22.12 29.11 -4.85
N HIS A 337 21.61 29.03 -6.08
CA HIS A 337 21.40 30.21 -6.91
C HIS A 337 20.28 31.12 -6.38
N SER A 338 19.16 30.56 -5.94
CA SER A 338 18.05 31.31 -5.35
C SER A 338 18.44 32.04 -4.07
N ILE A 339 19.30 31.47 -3.21
CA ILE A 339 19.77 32.11 -1.97
C ILE A 339 20.52 33.41 -2.27
N ILE A 340 21.33 33.44 -3.32
CA ILE A 340 22.10 34.62 -3.72
C ILE A 340 21.17 35.79 -4.11
N HIS A 341 20.00 35.49 -4.67
CA HIS A 341 19.11 36.49 -5.27
C HIS A 341 17.86 36.82 -4.43
N LEU A 342 17.25 35.81 -3.80
CA LEU A 342 16.03 35.91 -2.99
C LEU A 342 16.33 35.89 -1.49
N GLY A 343 17.57 35.65 -1.10
CA GLY A 343 17.95 35.38 0.29
C GLY A 343 17.48 34.01 0.78
N MET A 344 17.95 33.65 1.98
CA MET A 344 17.63 32.37 2.63
C MET A 344 16.12 32.26 2.90
N SER A 345 15.52 33.29 3.49
CA SER A 345 14.09 33.32 3.84
C SER A 345 13.19 33.16 2.60
N GLY A 346 13.48 33.87 1.50
CA GLY A 346 12.72 33.75 0.26
C GLY A 346 12.85 32.38 -0.41
N THR A 347 14.03 31.78 -0.36
CA THR A 347 14.28 30.43 -0.93
C THR A 347 13.56 29.35 -0.14
N VAL A 348 13.66 29.38 1.20
CA VAL A 348 12.97 28.44 2.10
C VAL A 348 11.46 28.55 1.92
N PHE A 349 10.92 29.77 1.82
CA PHE A 349 9.50 29.99 1.54
C PHE A 349 9.08 29.32 0.22
N ASN A 350 9.85 29.48 -0.87
CA ASN A 350 9.52 28.89 -2.18
C ASN A 350 9.50 27.35 -2.17
N VAL A 351 10.45 26.70 -1.48
CA VAL A 351 10.43 25.24 -1.32
C VAL A 351 9.20 24.79 -0.53
N CYS A 352 8.98 25.42 0.63
CA CYS A 352 7.91 25.02 1.55
C CYS A 352 6.51 25.25 0.97
N ILE A 353 6.29 26.33 0.22
CA ILE A 353 5.02 26.59 -0.47
C ILE A 353 4.77 25.59 -1.61
N SER A 354 5.81 25.25 -2.38
CA SER A 354 5.71 24.28 -3.47
C SER A 354 5.36 22.89 -2.94
N MET A 355 6.01 22.47 -1.85
CA MET A 355 5.69 21.21 -1.16
C MET A 355 4.28 21.23 -0.53
N ALA A 356 3.82 22.37 -0.02
CA ALA A 356 2.47 22.50 0.53
C ALA A 356 1.39 22.33 -0.53
N PHE A 357 1.53 22.97 -1.70
CA PHE A 357 0.62 22.75 -2.82
C PHE A 357 0.72 21.33 -3.38
N GLY A 358 1.92 20.79 -3.57
CA GLY A 358 2.12 19.41 -4.01
C GLY A 358 1.38 18.42 -3.12
N TYR A 359 1.49 18.58 -1.80
CA TYR A 359 0.74 17.76 -0.83
C TYR A 359 -0.79 17.95 -0.92
N TYR A 360 -1.25 19.20 -1.02
CA TYR A 360 -2.68 19.48 -1.14
C TYR A 360 -3.28 18.77 -2.36
N PHE A 361 -2.59 18.86 -3.51
CA PHE A 361 -3.05 18.22 -4.74
C PHE A 361 -2.91 16.70 -4.69
N SER A 362 -1.87 16.15 -4.05
CA SER A 362 -1.75 14.70 -3.83
C SER A 362 -2.80 14.15 -2.86
N SER A 363 -3.35 15.00 -1.98
CA SER A 363 -4.39 14.64 -0.99
C SER A 363 -5.81 14.79 -1.53
N ILE A 364 -5.97 15.10 -2.82
CA ILE A 364 -7.28 15.08 -3.48
C ILE A 364 -7.65 13.63 -3.77
N THR A 365 -8.66 13.15 -3.05
CA THR A 365 -9.14 11.78 -3.15
C THR A 365 -10.66 11.77 -3.36
N SER A 366 -11.21 10.60 -3.67
CA SER A 366 -12.65 10.35 -3.74
C SER A 366 -13.36 10.42 -2.38
N LEU A 367 -12.62 10.52 -1.26
CA LEU A 367 -13.20 10.52 0.08
C LEU A 367 -13.55 11.93 0.58
N PRO A 368 -14.60 12.05 1.42
CA PRO A 368 -14.94 13.31 2.08
C PRO A 368 -13.75 13.87 2.87
N ALA A 369 -13.44 15.14 2.63
CA ALA A 369 -12.42 15.84 3.39
C ALA A 369 -12.83 15.97 4.87
N TRP A 370 -11.87 16.01 5.79
CA TRP A 370 -12.14 16.25 7.21
C TRP A 370 -12.97 17.51 7.44
N SER A 371 -12.61 18.59 6.76
CA SER A 371 -13.40 19.81 6.71
C SER A 371 -13.08 20.60 5.44
N VAL A 372 -14.02 20.58 4.48
CA VAL A 372 -13.94 21.34 3.23
C VAL A 372 -13.71 22.84 3.50
N ASN A 373 -14.44 23.43 4.46
CA ASN A 373 -14.32 24.85 4.78
C ASN A 373 -12.91 25.20 5.27
N LEU A 374 -12.39 24.45 6.24
CA LEU A 374 -11.02 24.62 6.74
C LEU A 374 -9.96 24.43 5.64
N ALA A 375 -10.15 23.45 4.75
CA ALA A 375 -9.25 23.22 3.62
C ALA A 375 -9.23 24.43 2.67
N LEU A 376 -10.41 24.97 2.32
CA LEU A 376 -10.58 26.14 1.46
C LEU A 376 -9.99 27.40 2.09
N VAL A 377 -10.29 27.67 3.36
CA VAL A 377 -9.72 28.82 4.09
C VAL A 377 -8.20 28.72 4.16
N GLY A 378 -7.67 27.54 4.48
CA GLY A 378 -6.23 27.30 4.49
C GLY A 378 -5.59 27.53 3.12
N PHE A 379 -6.22 27.02 2.06
CA PHE A 379 -5.77 27.20 0.68
C PHE A 379 -5.75 28.68 0.25
N TRP A 380 -6.83 29.42 0.56
CA TRP A 380 -6.92 30.85 0.24
C TRP A 380 -5.87 31.67 0.99
N ILE A 381 -5.66 31.41 2.28
CA ILE A 381 -4.62 32.06 3.08
C ILE A 381 -3.22 31.74 2.52
N THR A 382 -3.01 30.50 2.08
CA THR A 382 -1.76 30.05 1.45
C THR A 382 -1.51 30.79 0.14
N CYS A 383 -2.50 30.94 -0.75
CA CYS A 383 -2.41 31.79 -1.94
C CYS A 383 -2.16 33.28 -1.59
N GLY A 384 -2.84 33.78 -0.56
CA GLY A 384 -2.64 35.14 -0.04
C GLY A 384 -1.20 35.38 0.42
N SER A 385 -0.59 34.41 1.10
CA SER A 385 0.81 34.49 1.54
C SER A 385 1.80 34.72 0.39
N CYS A 386 1.55 34.10 -0.77
CA CYS A 386 2.35 34.31 -1.98
C CYS A 386 2.25 35.74 -2.50
N ILE A 387 1.05 36.34 -2.45
CA ILE A 387 0.81 37.72 -2.85
C ILE A 387 1.56 38.67 -1.91
N PHE A 388 1.50 38.45 -0.60
CA PHE A 388 2.25 39.25 0.38
C PHE A 388 3.77 39.17 0.17
N GLN A 389 4.31 37.99 -0.10
CA GLN A 389 5.74 37.82 -0.42
C GLN A 389 6.15 38.48 -1.76
N ALA A 390 5.29 38.40 -2.78
CA ALA A 390 5.51 39.09 -4.04
C ALA A 390 5.49 40.63 -3.87
N GLN A 391 4.65 41.15 -2.97
CA GLN A 391 4.62 42.57 -2.61
C GLN A 391 5.86 42.98 -1.82
N ALA A 392 6.33 42.18 -0.86
CA ALA A 392 7.56 42.43 -0.13
C ALA A 392 8.75 42.61 -1.07
N SER A 393 8.85 41.74 -2.08
CA SER A 393 9.89 41.75 -3.12
C SER A 393 9.81 42.97 -4.06
N ALA A 394 8.66 43.66 -4.10
CA ALA A 394 8.45 44.85 -4.92
C ALA A 394 8.79 46.16 -4.19
N ILE A 395 8.77 46.17 -2.85
CA ILE A 395 9.01 47.38 -2.01
C ILE A 395 10.45 47.91 -2.16
N THR A 396 11.43 47.07 -2.52
CA THR A 396 12.85 47.43 -2.64
C THR A 396 13.29 47.92 -4.02
N LYS A 397 12.45 47.79 -5.06
CA LYS A 397 12.81 48.23 -6.42
C LYS A 397 12.51 49.73 -6.55
N LEU A 398 13.56 50.55 -6.63
CA LEU A 398 13.45 51.99 -6.94
C LEU A 398 12.68 52.18 -8.26
N PRO A 399 11.80 53.20 -8.36
CA PRO A 399 10.86 53.31 -9.46
C PRO A 399 11.54 53.90 -10.71
N ASP A 400 12.15 53.05 -11.54
CA ASP A 400 12.33 53.38 -12.95
C ASP A 400 11.05 53.01 -13.73
N ARG A 401 10.63 53.84 -14.70
CA ARG A 401 9.36 53.64 -15.46
C ARG A 401 9.34 52.30 -16.21
N SER A 402 10.50 51.85 -16.67
CA SER A 402 10.67 50.56 -17.38
C SER A 402 10.49 49.36 -16.43
N THR A 403 11.11 49.40 -15.25
CA THR A 403 11.03 48.36 -14.21
C THR A 403 9.68 48.34 -13.51
N ALA A 404 8.98 49.48 -13.41
CA ALA A 404 7.62 49.57 -12.88
C ALA A 404 6.58 48.86 -13.76
N LYS A 405 6.70 48.95 -15.11
CA LYS A 405 5.79 48.28 -16.06
C LYS A 405 5.99 46.76 -16.06
N SER A 406 7.24 46.30 -16.10
CA SER A 406 7.61 44.87 -15.97
C SER A 406 7.14 44.30 -14.62
N SER A 407 7.36 45.02 -13.52
CA SER A 407 6.89 44.64 -12.19
C SER A 407 5.36 44.57 -12.09
N ARG A 408 4.62 45.44 -12.79
CA ARG A 408 3.15 45.39 -12.87
C ARG A 408 2.65 44.18 -13.67
N GLN A 409 3.29 43.85 -14.79
CA GLN A 409 2.98 42.66 -15.59
C GLN A 409 3.26 41.36 -14.81
N GLN A 410 4.40 41.29 -14.12
CA GLN A 410 4.73 40.17 -13.23
C GLN A 410 3.68 39.97 -12.13
N ARG A 411 3.25 41.06 -11.46
CA ARG A 411 2.19 40.99 -10.44
C ARG A 411 0.85 40.54 -11.01
N LEU A 412 0.49 41.02 -12.21
CA LEU A 412 -0.73 40.60 -12.89
C LEU A 412 -0.69 39.11 -13.24
N PHE A 413 0.42 38.63 -13.81
CA PHE A 413 0.62 37.22 -14.12
C PHE A 413 0.54 36.34 -12.87
N LEU A 414 1.23 36.72 -11.80
CA LEU A 414 1.20 35.98 -10.53
C LEU A 414 -0.22 35.97 -9.92
N GLY A 415 -0.93 37.10 -10.00
CA GLY A 415 -2.31 37.22 -9.57
C GLY A 415 -3.27 36.34 -10.38
N VAL A 416 -3.11 36.29 -11.70
CA VAL A 416 -3.90 35.40 -12.59
C VAL A 416 -3.59 33.93 -12.29
N PHE A 417 -2.31 33.57 -12.14
CA PHE A 417 -1.90 32.20 -11.82
C PHE A 417 -2.46 31.71 -10.48
N PHE A 418 -2.31 32.50 -9.42
CA PHE A 418 -2.88 32.15 -8.12
C PHE A 418 -4.41 32.25 -8.10
N GLY A 419 -5.01 33.12 -8.91
CA GLY A 419 -6.46 33.17 -9.13
C GLY A 419 -7.00 31.90 -9.80
N PHE A 420 -6.29 31.39 -10.81
CA PHE A 420 -6.61 30.10 -11.44
C PHE A 420 -6.45 28.94 -10.46
N LEU A 421 -5.34 28.87 -9.72
CA LEU A 421 -5.14 27.87 -8.67
C LEU A 421 -6.26 27.93 -7.63
N LEU A 422 -6.64 29.14 -7.20
CA LEU A 422 -7.73 29.37 -6.26
C LEU A 422 -9.05 28.80 -6.78
N LEU A 423 -9.41 29.12 -8.02
CA LEU A 423 -10.62 28.62 -8.67
C LEU A 423 -10.59 27.09 -8.80
N PHE A 424 -9.52 26.54 -9.37
CA PHE A 424 -9.38 25.10 -9.61
C PHE A 424 -9.42 24.31 -8.30
N GLY A 425 -8.63 24.70 -7.31
CA GLY A 425 -8.60 24.06 -6.00
C GLY A 425 -9.94 24.14 -5.27
N THR A 426 -10.68 25.24 -5.44
CA THR A 426 -12.03 25.40 -4.87
C THR A 426 -13.04 24.47 -5.54
N VAL A 427 -13.07 24.43 -6.88
CA VAL A 427 -13.96 23.54 -7.64
C VAL A 427 -13.73 22.08 -7.27
N VAL A 428 -12.48 21.66 -7.12
CA VAL A 428 -12.17 20.27 -6.76
C VAL A 428 -12.68 19.90 -5.37
N GLN A 429 -12.52 20.78 -4.37
CA GLN A 429 -13.02 20.49 -3.02
C GLN A 429 -14.55 20.44 -2.96
N LEU A 430 -15.24 21.29 -3.72
CA LEU A 430 -16.70 21.31 -3.78
C LEU A 430 -17.29 20.08 -4.50
N ARG A 431 -16.50 19.38 -5.31
CA ARG A 431 -16.92 18.13 -5.99
C ARG A 431 -16.77 16.87 -5.12
N ARG A 432 -16.15 16.96 -3.94
CA ARG A 432 -16.03 15.78 -3.05
C ARG A 432 -17.42 15.35 -2.55
N PRO A 433 -17.66 14.03 -2.38
CA PRO A 433 -18.93 13.56 -1.84
C PRO A 433 -19.13 14.12 -0.43
N GLY A 434 -20.34 14.63 -0.17
CA GLY A 434 -20.66 15.28 1.09
C GLY A 434 -22.05 14.97 1.60
N ILE A 435 -23.05 14.99 0.71
CA ILE A 435 -24.44 14.71 1.04
C ILE A 435 -24.99 13.73 -0.01
N VAL A 436 -25.74 12.72 0.44
CA VAL A 436 -26.40 11.71 -0.39
C VAL A 436 -27.88 11.62 -0.02
N ASP A 437 -28.73 11.29 -1.00
CA ASP A 437 -30.19 11.27 -0.79
C ASP A 437 -30.67 9.99 -0.08
N GLN A 438 -30.00 8.86 -0.29
CA GLN A 438 -30.33 7.57 0.33
C GLN A 438 -29.09 6.92 0.93
N HIS A 439 -29.28 6.02 1.90
CA HIS A 439 -28.17 5.31 2.50
C HIS A 439 -27.66 4.22 1.53
N PRO A 440 -26.36 4.18 1.17
CA PRO A 440 -25.84 3.24 0.17
C PRO A 440 -26.11 1.76 0.50
N ILE A 441 -26.07 1.39 1.78
CA ILE A 441 -26.38 0.01 2.21
C ILE A 441 -27.78 -0.45 1.79
N ASP A 442 -28.78 0.44 1.78
CA ASP A 442 -30.15 0.05 1.36
C ASP A 442 -30.13 -0.46 -0.10
N ARG A 443 -29.41 0.23 -0.98
CA ARG A 443 -29.18 -0.18 -2.37
C ARG A 443 -28.36 -1.47 -2.45
N LEU A 444 -27.28 -1.58 -1.67
CA LEU A 444 -26.41 -2.78 -1.69
C LEU A 444 -27.18 -4.05 -1.31
N ILE A 445 -28.07 -3.97 -0.32
CA ILE A 445 -28.95 -5.08 0.08
C ILE A 445 -29.93 -5.43 -1.02
N HIS A 446 -30.57 -4.42 -1.63
CA HIS A 446 -31.52 -4.63 -2.74
C HIS A 446 -30.84 -5.31 -3.95
N ASP A 447 -29.70 -4.77 -4.38
CA ASP A 447 -28.98 -5.26 -5.55
C ASP A 447 -28.44 -6.68 -5.32
N ALA A 448 -27.95 -6.98 -4.11
CA ALA A 448 -27.48 -8.31 -3.74
C ALA A 448 -28.61 -9.35 -3.76
N LYS A 449 -29.81 -9.00 -3.26
CA LYS A 449 -30.99 -9.87 -3.36
C LYS A 449 -31.32 -10.17 -4.83
N GLY A 450 -31.30 -9.16 -5.70
CA GLY A 450 -31.51 -9.34 -7.14
C GLY A 450 -30.49 -10.28 -7.78
N ARG A 451 -29.19 -10.05 -7.54
CA ARG A 451 -28.09 -10.90 -8.06
C ARG A 451 -28.23 -12.34 -7.58
N HIS A 452 -28.52 -12.54 -6.30
CA HIS A 452 -28.70 -13.88 -5.74
C HIS A 452 -29.89 -14.62 -6.38
N GLN A 453 -31.03 -13.95 -6.59
CA GLN A 453 -32.19 -14.59 -7.24
C GLN A 453 -31.87 -15.02 -8.68
N SER A 454 -31.17 -14.18 -9.45
CA SER A 454 -30.72 -14.54 -10.80
C SER A 454 -29.78 -15.75 -10.79
N TRP A 455 -28.79 -15.75 -9.88
CA TRP A 455 -27.86 -16.87 -9.74
C TRP A 455 -28.58 -18.16 -9.30
N LYS A 456 -29.54 -18.08 -8.37
CA LYS A 456 -30.30 -19.23 -7.87
C LYS A 456 -31.10 -19.91 -8.99
N LEU A 457 -31.71 -19.13 -9.88
CA LEU A 457 -32.42 -19.65 -11.05
C LEU A 457 -31.46 -20.37 -12.00
N GLN A 458 -30.30 -19.77 -12.28
CA GLN A 458 -29.28 -20.34 -13.14
C GLN A 458 -28.72 -21.66 -12.58
N ALA A 459 -28.45 -21.73 -11.28
CA ALA A 459 -27.74 -22.85 -10.65
C ALA A 459 -28.52 -24.17 -10.60
N LYS A 460 -29.85 -24.14 -10.81
CA LYS A 460 -30.74 -25.32 -10.79
C LYS A 460 -31.73 -25.30 -11.96
N THR A 461 -31.24 -24.89 -13.13
CA THR A 461 -32.03 -24.80 -14.36
C THR A 461 -32.49 -26.19 -14.81
N SER A 462 -31.55 -27.15 -14.84
CA SER A 462 -31.78 -28.50 -15.35
C SER A 462 -32.66 -29.34 -14.41
N LYS A 463 -33.68 -29.99 -14.96
CA LYS A 463 -34.62 -30.88 -14.25
C LYS A 463 -34.41 -32.35 -14.60
N THR A 464 -33.75 -32.63 -15.72
CA THR A 464 -33.42 -33.98 -16.15
C THR A 464 -31.90 -34.14 -16.31
N LEU A 465 -31.43 -35.39 -16.43
CA LEU A 465 -30.02 -35.68 -16.69
C LEU A 465 -29.61 -35.15 -18.08
N SER A 466 -30.45 -35.35 -19.09
CA SER A 466 -30.20 -34.89 -20.46
C SER A 466 -30.13 -33.36 -20.54
N GLU A 467 -30.98 -32.64 -19.81
CA GLU A 467 -30.90 -31.18 -19.69
C GLU A 467 -29.60 -30.73 -19.00
N ALA A 468 -29.18 -31.43 -17.93
CA ALA A 468 -27.93 -31.11 -17.23
C ALA A 468 -26.70 -31.33 -18.11
N VAL A 469 -26.70 -32.36 -18.96
CA VAL A 469 -25.65 -32.60 -19.95
C VAL A 469 -25.65 -31.50 -21.01
N MET A 470 -26.81 -31.12 -21.55
CA MET A 470 -26.91 -30.01 -22.51
C MET A 470 -26.43 -28.68 -21.93
N ASN A 471 -26.80 -28.37 -20.68
CA ASN A 471 -26.35 -27.17 -19.98
C ASN A 471 -24.82 -27.19 -19.80
N TYR A 472 -24.27 -28.33 -19.37
CA TYR A 472 -22.82 -28.51 -19.23
C TYR A 472 -22.09 -28.25 -20.55
N GLU A 473 -22.55 -28.87 -21.65
CA GLU A 473 -21.96 -28.70 -22.98
C GLU A 473 -22.01 -27.24 -23.44
N GLN A 474 -23.13 -26.55 -23.22
CA GLN A 474 -23.28 -25.14 -23.54
C GLN A 474 -22.36 -24.25 -22.69
N ARG A 475 -22.20 -24.57 -21.40
CA ARG A 475 -21.46 -23.75 -20.43
C ARG A 475 -19.95 -23.89 -20.58
N TYR A 476 -19.46 -25.11 -20.77
CA TYR A 476 -18.02 -25.41 -20.76
C TYR A 476 -17.47 -25.76 -22.16
N ASN A 477 -18.32 -25.80 -23.18
CA ASN A 477 -17.94 -26.14 -24.56
C ASN A 477 -17.24 -27.51 -24.68
N GLN A 478 -17.66 -28.47 -23.85
CA GLN A 478 -17.22 -29.86 -23.87
C GLN A 478 -18.28 -30.74 -23.20
N PRO A 479 -18.36 -32.04 -23.53
CA PRO A 479 -19.24 -33.00 -22.84
C PRO A 479 -18.76 -33.24 -21.41
N PRO A 480 -19.67 -33.58 -20.47
CA PRO A 480 -19.30 -33.94 -19.12
C PRO A 480 -18.41 -35.19 -19.07
N PRO A 481 -17.62 -35.38 -18.00
CA PRO A 481 -16.79 -36.57 -17.83
C PRO A 481 -17.65 -37.85 -17.69
N PRO A 482 -17.10 -39.04 -18.01
CA PRO A 482 -17.73 -40.30 -17.65
C PRO A 482 -18.13 -40.36 -16.17
N GLY A 483 -19.25 -41.01 -15.85
CA GLY A 483 -19.79 -41.07 -14.48
C GLY A 483 -20.68 -39.89 -14.09
N PHE A 484 -20.96 -38.97 -15.01
CA PHE A 484 -21.85 -37.83 -14.77
C PHE A 484 -23.29 -38.24 -14.41
N ASP A 485 -23.79 -39.36 -14.95
CA ASP A 485 -25.08 -39.95 -14.56
C ASP A 485 -25.12 -40.35 -13.09
N LYS A 486 -24.03 -40.95 -12.59
CA LYS A 486 -23.88 -41.33 -11.17
C LYS A 486 -23.81 -40.10 -10.29
N TRP A 487 -23.06 -39.09 -10.71
CA TRP A 487 -23.00 -37.81 -10.01
C TRP A 487 -24.36 -37.11 -9.97
N TYR A 488 -25.08 -37.06 -11.08
CA TYR A 488 -26.40 -36.43 -11.17
C TYR A 488 -27.40 -37.15 -10.25
N ALA A 489 -27.47 -38.48 -10.34
CA ALA A 489 -28.32 -39.29 -9.46
C ALA A 489 -27.96 -39.08 -7.98
N PHE A 490 -26.66 -39.02 -7.66
CA PHE A 490 -26.19 -38.71 -6.31
C PHE A 490 -26.64 -37.32 -5.86
N ALA A 491 -26.44 -36.29 -6.68
CA ALA A 491 -26.84 -34.91 -6.39
C ALA A 491 -28.35 -34.76 -6.17
N VAL A 492 -29.16 -35.42 -7.01
CA VAL A 492 -30.63 -35.45 -6.86
C VAL A 492 -31.03 -36.17 -5.56
N SER A 493 -30.47 -37.35 -5.30
CA SER A 493 -30.76 -38.11 -4.07
C SER A 493 -30.38 -37.38 -2.78
N ARG A 494 -29.41 -36.46 -2.85
CA ARG A 494 -28.98 -35.58 -1.75
C ARG A 494 -29.79 -34.28 -1.65
N ASN A 495 -30.81 -34.11 -2.48
CA ASN A 495 -31.58 -32.87 -2.59
C ASN A 495 -30.69 -31.66 -2.86
N SER A 496 -29.71 -31.78 -3.78
CA SER A 496 -28.86 -30.64 -4.13
C SER A 496 -29.68 -29.52 -4.78
N ASN A 497 -29.45 -28.29 -4.33
CA ASN A 497 -30.01 -27.10 -4.96
C ASN A 497 -29.08 -26.48 -6.00
N VAL A 498 -27.92 -27.08 -6.25
CA VAL A 498 -26.97 -26.67 -7.28
C VAL A 498 -26.65 -27.87 -8.16
N ILE A 499 -27.06 -27.80 -9.42
CA ILE A 499 -26.85 -28.83 -10.44
C ILE A 499 -25.97 -28.28 -11.57
N ASP A 500 -26.21 -27.04 -11.99
CA ASP A 500 -25.59 -26.50 -13.21
C ASP A 500 -24.39 -25.59 -12.91
N ASP A 501 -24.27 -25.04 -11.71
CA ASP A 501 -23.23 -24.05 -11.36
C ASP A 501 -22.08 -24.62 -10.52
N PHE A 502 -21.01 -25.00 -11.23
CA PHE A 502 -19.75 -25.46 -10.65
C PHE A 502 -18.55 -24.70 -11.25
N ASP A 503 -18.74 -23.42 -11.60
CA ASP A 503 -17.71 -22.64 -12.30
C ASP A 503 -16.43 -22.46 -11.49
N SER A 504 -16.51 -22.47 -10.15
CA SER A 504 -15.32 -22.46 -9.30
C SER A 504 -14.39 -23.64 -9.58
N ILE A 505 -14.95 -24.85 -9.76
CA ILE A 505 -14.17 -26.04 -10.13
C ILE A 505 -13.49 -25.81 -11.47
N TRP A 506 -14.25 -25.31 -12.45
CA TRP A 506 -13.71 -25.07 -13.79
C TRP A 506 -12.56 -24.06 -13.78
N ARG A 507 -12.75 -22.90 -13.13
CA ARG A 507 -11.71 -21.85 -13.01
C ARG A 507 -10.45 -22.36 -12.32
N ASP A 508 -10.59 -23.26 -11.36
CA ASP A 508 -9.46 -23.83 -10.62
C ASP A 508 -8.70 -24.89 -11.42
N LEU A 509 -9.41 -25.65 -12.25
CA LEU A 509 -8.85 -26.72 -13.07
C LEU A 509 -8.33 -26.25 -14.44
N GLU A 510 -8.82 -25.12 -14.94
CA GLU A 510 -8.44 -24.54 -16.24
C GLU A 510 -6.92 -24.44 -16.45
N PRO A 511 -6.10 -23.92 -15.50
CA PRO A 511 -4.65 -23.84 -15.68
C PRO A 511 -3.98 -25.20 -15.90
N PHE A 512 -4.55 -26.27 -15.33
CA PHE A 512 -4.01 -27.63 -15.42
C PHE A 512 -4.40 -28.33 -16.72
N SER A 513 -5.47 -27.90 -17.39
CA SER A 513 -5.90 -28.44 -18.70
C SER A 513 -4.84 -28.26 -19.80
N LEU A 514 -3.91 -27.32 -19.60
CA LEU A 514 -2.81 -27.01 -20.52
C LEU A 514 -1.72 -28.08 -20.56
N PHE A 515 -1.61 -28.92 -19.54
CA PHE A 515 -0.60 -29.98 -19.43
C PHE A 515 -1.10 -31.30 -19.99
N GLN A 516 -0.20 -32.19 -20.42
CA GLN A 516 -0.57 -33.56 -20.79
C GLN A 516 -0.97 -34.37 -19.54
N PRO A 517 -1.86 -35.37 -19.67
CA PRO A 517 -2.30 -36.17 -18.51
C PRO A 517 -1.15 -36.84 -17.75
N ASN A 518 -0.16 -37.42 -18.43
CA ASN A 518 1.01 -38.03 -17.81
C ASN A 518 1.87 -37.02 -17.00
N GLU A 519 2.02 -35.80 -17.50
CA GLU A 519 2.72 -34.71 -16.83
C GLU A 519 1.96 -34.25 -15.58
N LEU A 520 0.63 -34.20 -15.63
CA LEU A 520 -0.19 -33.92 -14.44
C LEU A 520 0.03 -34.99 -13.35
N ARG A 521 0.05 -36.27 -13.73
CA ARG A 521 0.35 -37.37 -12.79
C ARG A 521 1.76 -37.23 -12.19
N SER A 522 2.75 -36.92 -13.01
CA SER A 522 4.14 -36.66 -12.58
C SER A 522 4.23 -35.48 -11.61
N ARG A 523 3.55 -34.35 -11.89
CA ARG A 523 3.52 -33.17 -11.02
C ARG A 523 2.78 -33.41 -9.71
N THR A 524 1.73 -34.22 -9.74
CA THR A 524 1.01 -34.64 -8.53
C THR A 524 1.97 -35.41 -7.63
N TRP A 525 2.70 -36.37 -8.20
CA TRP A 525 3.73 -37.13 -7.49
C TRP A 525 4.85 -36.24 -6.96
N GLU A 526 5.34 -35.28 -7.77
CA GLU A 526 6.37 -34.31 -7.37
C GLU A 526 5.93 -33.44 -6.18
N ALA A 527 4.67 -33.00 -6.14
CA ALA A 527 4.17 -32.22 -5.01
C ALA A 527 4.25 -33.02 -3.68
N MET A 528 4.04 -34.34 -3.76
CA MET A 528 4.04 -35.26 -2.62
C MET A 528 5.41 -35.90 -2.35
N SER A 529 6.42 -35.63 -3.17
CA SER A 529 7.69 -36.38 -3.19
C SER A 529 8.52 -36.27 -1.92
N SER A 530 8.30 -35.22 -1.12
CA SER A 530 9.00 -34.98 0.12
C SER A 530 8.02 -34.67 1.26
N PRO A 531 8.19 -35.30 2.44
CA PRO A 531 7.44 -34.93 3.65
C PRO A 531 7.63 -33.47 4.08
N ASP A 532 8.72 -32.83 3.66
CA ASP A 532 9.00 -31.42 3.97
C ASP A 532 8.21 -30.44 3.12
N ASN A 533 7.52 -30.91 2.08
CA ASN A 533 6.65 -30.07 1.25
C ASN A 533 5.36 -29.67 2.00
N ASP A 534 5.04 -30.29 3.14
CA ASP A 534 3.74 -30.18 3.83
C ASP A 534 2.54 -30.43 2.89
N VAL A 535 2.75 -31.32 1.92
CA VAL A 535 1.72 -31.84 1.01
C VAL A 535 1.65 -33.34 1.23
N THR A 536 0.44 -33.88 1.34
CA THR A 536 0.23 -35.31 1.55
C THR A 536 -0.72 -35.88 0.51
N GLY A 537 -0.61 -37.18 0.25
CA GLY A 537 -1.34 -37.85 -0.81
C GLY A 537 -2.56 -38.64 -0.33
N LEU A 538 -3.52 -38.77 -1.24
CA LEU A 538 -4.61 -39.75 -1.16
C LEU A 538 -4.69 -40.47 -2.50
N ALA A 539 -4.68 -41.80 -2.46
CA ALA A 539 -4.87 -42.65 -3.63
C ALA A 539 -6.28 -43.23 -3.64
N ILE A 540 -6.84 -43.36 -4.84
CA ILE A 540 -8.07 -44.10 -5.11
C ILE A 540 -7.70 -45.27 -6.02
N ARG A 541 -8.02 -46.49 -5.60
CA ARG A 541 -7.76 -47.73 -6.36
C ARG A 541 -8.94 -48.67 -6.24
N GLY A 542 -9.49 -49.13 -7.37
CA GLY A 542 -10.59 -50.09 -7.40
C GLY A 542 -11.81 -49.63 -6.60
N GLY A 543 -12.10 -48.33 -6.63
CA GLY A 543 -13.20 -47.73 -5.87
C GLY A 543 -12.97 -47.65 -4.35
N LYS A 544 -11.71 -47.65 -3.89
CA LYS A 544 -11.37 -47.49 -2.47
C LYS A 544 -10.28 -46.44 -2.27
N THR A 545 -10.46 -45.63 -1.24
CA THR A 545 -9.51 -44.58 -0.84
C THR A 545 -8.44 -45.10 0.15
N SER A 546 -7.18 -44.71 -0.05
CA SER A 546 -6.06 -44.94 0.88
C SER A 546 -5.25 -43.67 1.10
N ILE A 547 -4.91 -43.38 2.36
CA ILE A 547 -4.16 -42.18 2.75
C ILE A 547 -2.66 -42.51 2.73
N TYR A 548 -1.85 -41.66 2.09
CA TYR A 548 -0.39 -41.78 2.15
C TYR A 548 0.13 -41.37 3.54
N LYS A 549 1.43 -41.55 3.78
CA LYS A 549 2.01 -41.17 5.08
C LYS A 549 1.82 -39.66 5.32
N VAL A 550 1.19 -39.34 6.45
CA VAL A 550 0.91 -37.97 6.90
C VAL A 550 1.38 -37.81 8.34
N ARG A 551 1.83 -36.60 8.71
CA ARG A 551 2.16 -36.26 10.09
C ARG A 551 0.91 -36.39 10.97
N ASP A 552 1.05 -36.94 12.18
CA ASP A 552 -0.10 -37.20 13.05
C ASP A 552 -0.91 -35.94 13.40
N THR A 553 -0.27 -34.77 13.48
CA THR A 553 -0.93 -33.48 13.69
C THR A 553 -1.91 -33.10 12.58
N HIS A 554 -1.72 -33.61 11.36
CA HIS A 554 -2.55 -33.33 10.18
C HIS A 554 -3.40 -34.54 9.74
N ARG A 555 -3.28 -35.70 10.40
CA ARG A 555 -4.01 -36.93 10.04
C ARG A 555 -5.52 -36.74 9.98
N TRP A 556 -6.08 -36.01 10.95
CA TRP A 556 -7.52 -35.73 11.01
C TRP A 556 -8.06 -35.05 9.74
N MET A 557 -7.23 -34.25 9.06
CA MET A 557 -7.62 -33.56 7.83
C MET A 557 -7.82 -34.56 6.71
N MET A 558 -6.88 -35.48 6.54
CA MET A 558 -6.95 -36.53 5.52
C MET A 558 -8.03 -37.56 5.80
N GLU A 559 -8.26 -37.91 7.07
CA GLU A 559 -9.41 -38.73 7.47
C GLU A 559 -10.74 -38.03 7.15
N GLY A 560 -10.81 -36.71 7.32
CA GLY A 560 -11.96 -35.89 6.92
C GLY A 560 -12.21 -35.92 5.42
N VAL A 561 -11.16 -35.73 4.61
CA VAL A 561 -11.22 -35.86 3.15
C VAL A 561 -11.67 -37.26 2.73
N GLN A 562 -11.07 -38.30 3.31
CA GLN A 562 -11.43 -39.69 3.03
C GLN A 562 -12.91 -39.97 3.35
N ARG A 563 -13.39 -39.49 4.51
CA ARG A 563 -14.79 -39.65 4.91
C ARG A 563 -15.75 -38.93 3.96
N MET A 564 -15.36 -37.77 3.42
CA MET A 564 -16.14 -37.02 2.43
C MET A 564 -16.22 -37.73 1.08
N ILE A 565 -15.17 -38.46 0.67
CA ILE A 565 -15.14 -39.18 -0.61
C ILE A 565 -15.87 -40.53 -0.54
N ARG A 566 -15.83 -41.20 0.62
CA ARG A 566 -16.39 -42.53 0.85
C ARG A 566 -17.82 -42.77 0.33
N PRO A 567 -18.78 -41.82 0.40
CA PRO A 567 -20.14 -42.05 -0.11
C PRO A 567 -20.24 -42.30 -1.62
N PHE A 568 -19.22 -41.94 -2.40
CA PHE A 568 -19.22 -42.06 -3.86
C PHE A 568 -17.92 -42.65 -4.44
N GLU A 569 -17.02 -43.18 -3.59
CA GLU A 569 -15.69 -43.63 -4.00
C GLU A 569 -15.70 -44.74 -5.06
N GLU A 570 -16.76 -45.54 -5.12
CA GLU A 570 -16.95 -46.60 -6.13
C GLU A 570 -17.28 -46.08 -7.54
N HIS A 571 -17.69 -44.81 -7.66
CA HIS A 571 -18.13 -44.20 -8.93
C HIS A 571 -17.05 -43.32 -9.59
N ILE A 572 -15.91 -43.14 -8.94
CA ILE A 572 -14.79 -42.32 -9.44
C ILE A 572 -13.62 -43.22 -9.88
N PRO A 573 -12.83 -42.80 -10.87
CA PRO A 573 -11.77 -43.64 -11.43
C PRO A 573 -10.47 -43.57 -10.60
N ASP A 574 -9.55 -44.51 -10.83
CA ASP A 574 -8.27 -44.58 -10.08
C ASP A 574 -7.39 -43.34 -10.28
N MET A 575 -7.02 -42.67 -9.19
CA MET A 575 -6.23 -41.43 -9.22
C MET A 575 -5.42 -41.20 -7.95
N ASP A 576 -4.39 -40.36 -8.06
CA ASP A 576 -3.70 -39.77 -6.90
C ASP A 576 -4.05 -38.29 -6.78
N LEU A 577 -4.12 -37.83 -5.54
CA LEU A 577 -4.51 -36.47 -5.16
C LEU A 577 -3.51 -35.92 -4.16
N ALA A 578 -2.95 -34.73 -4.43
CA ALA A 578 -2.02 -34.04 -3.55
C ALA A 578 -2.76 -32.94 -2.75
N PHE A 579 -2.83 -33.09 -1.44
CA PHE A 579 -3.52 -32.17 -0.53
C PHE A 579 -2.53 -31.31 0.26
N ASN A 580 -2.75 -30.00 0.26
CA ASN A 580 -2.07 -29.06 1.13
C ASN A 580 -2.48 -29.33 2.58
N THR A 581 -1.49 -29.53 3.46
CA THR A 581 -1.74 -29.74 4.90
C THR A 581 -1.61 -28.46 5.72
N ASN A 582 -1.12 -27.37 5.12
CA ASN A 582 -1.01 -26.07 5.78
C ASN A 582 -2.28 -25.23 5.59
N ASP A 583 -2.49 -24.26 6.49
CA ASP A 583 -3.60 -23.31 6.39
C ASP A 583 -3.45 -22.36 5.18
N GLU A 584 -2.21 -22.07 4.81
CA GLU A 584 -1.83 -21.08 3.80
C GLU A 584 -1.71 -21.70 2.40
N THR A 585 -2.12 -20.96 1.37
CA THR A 585 -2.09 -21.36 -0.04
C THR A 585 -0.66 -21.56 -0.57
N ARG A 586 -0.48 -22.38 -1.62
CA ARG A 586 0.84 -22.90 -2.02
C ARG A 586 1.28 -22.50 -3.42
N VAL A 587 0.38 -22.43 -4.39
CA VAL A 587 0.74 -22.39 -5.81
C VAL A 587 0.47 -21.01 -6.38
N MET A 588 1.49 -20.31 -6.85
CA MET A 588 1.33 -19.06 -7.59
C MET A 588 2.16 -19.13 -8.86
N ALA A 589 1.50 -19.43 -9.98
CA ALA A 589 2.15 -19.53 -11.26
C ALA A 589 2.56 -18.14 -11.78
N GLY A 590 3.86 -17.89 -11.78
CA GLY A 590 4.43 -16.73 -12.46
C GLY A 590 4.36 -16.89 -13.98
N LEU A 591 4.78 -15.86 -14.73
CA LEU A 591 4.81 -15.90 -16.20
C LEU A 591 5.51 -17.14 -16.76
N GLU A 592 6.59 -17.60 -16.11
CA GLU A 592 7.32 -18.80 -16.54
C GLU A 592 6.47 -20.06 -16.40
N GLY A 593 5.73 -20.23 -15.30
CA GLY A 593 4.78 -21.32 -15.13
C GLY A 593 3.69 -21.33 -16.20
N TRP A 594 3.19 -20.15 -16.58
CA TRP A 594 2.22 -20.00 -17.68
C TRP A 594 2.84 -20.22 -19.07
N ILE A 595 4.09 -19.78 -19.31
CA ILE A 595 4.82 -20.06 -20.55
C ILE A 595 5.04 -21.56 -20.70
N ASP A 596 5.44 -22.25 -19.64
CA ASP A 596 5.62 -23.70 -19.66
C ASP A 596 4.31 -24.42 -19.96
N ALA A 597 3.21 -24.00 -19.32
CA ALA A 597 1.87 -24.51 -19.62
C ALA A 597 1.47 -24.25 -21.08
N THR A 598 1.71 -23.05 -21.60
CA THR A 598 1.34 -22.66 -22.99
C THR A 598 2.20 -23.36 -24.04
N ARG A 599 3.51 -23.57 -23.78
CA ARG A 599 4.40 -24.37 -24.65
C ARG A 599 3.88 -25.79 -24.78
N GLN A 600 3.39 -26.37 -23.68
CA GLN A 600 2.75 -27.69 -23.71
C GLN A 600 1.40 -27.67 -24.44
N GLN A 601 0.64 -26.57 -24.34
CA GLN A 601 -0.61 -26.39 -25.07
C GLN A 601 -0.44 -26.48 -26.61
N THR A 602 0.64 -25.95 -27.19
CA THR A 602 0.94 -26.10 -28.63
C THR A 602 1.10 -27.57 -29.08
N THR A 603 1.52 -28.45 -28.18
CA THR A 603 1.63 -29.90 -28.44
C THR A 603 0.29 -30.62 -28.25
N VAL A 604 -0.53 -30.16 -27.30
CA VAL A 604 -1.88 -30.67 -27.02
C VAL A 604 -2.87 -30.26 -28.14
N GLN A 605 -2.90 -28.99 -28.54
CA GLN A 605 -3.79 -28.47 -29.59
C GLN A 605 -3.48 -29.04 -30.97
N LYS A 606 -2.20 -29.32 -31.30
CA LYS A 606 -1.85 -30.03 -32.55
C LYS A 606 -2.42 -31.44 -32.63
N ARG A 607 -2.75 -32.08 -31.49
CA ARG A 607 -3.43 -33.39 -31.45
C ARG A 607 -4.96 -33.27 -31.41
N HIS A 608 -5.50 -32.21 -30.82
CA HIS A 608 -6.96 -31.95 -30.83
C HIS A 608 -7.47 -31.41 -32.17
N ALA A 609 -6.67 -30.63 -32.91
CA ALA A 609 -7.04 -30.17 -34.25
C ALA A 609 -7.17 -31.33 -35.27
N THR A 610 -6.60 -32.49 -34.98
CA THR A 610 -6.79 -33.73 -35.73
C THR A 610 -8.01 -34.54 -35.28
N SER A 611 -8.67 -34.20 -34.16
CA SER A 611 -9.95 -34.76 -33.73
C SER A 611 -11.11 -33.81 -34.08
N THR A 612 -11.30 -33.55 -35.38
CA THR A 612 -12.51 -32.90 -35.92
C THR A 612 -13.74 -33.82 -35.95
N ALA A 613 -13.67 -35.00 -35.31
CA ALA A 613 -14.86 -35.80 -35.06
C ALA A 613 -15.72 -35.05 -34.04
N GLY A 614 -16.98 -34.75 -34.41
CA GLY A 614 -17.96 -34.21 -33.48
C GLY A 614 -18.16 -35.14 -32.26
N PHE A 615 -19.01 -34.73 -31.32
CA PHE A 615 -19.34 -35.50 -30.11
C PHE A 615 -19.90 -36.93 -30.37
N GLU A 616 -20.07 -37.32 -31.64
CA GLU A 616 -20.62 -38.58 -32.10
C GLU A 616 -19.77 -39.84 -31.79
N ASN A 617 -18.46 -39.70 -31.49
CA ASN A 617 -17.56 -40.84 -31.27
C ASN A 617 -16.91 -40.90 -29.87
N LEU A 618 -17.54 -40.29 -28.86
CA LEU A 618 -17.01 -40.28 -27.50
C LEU A 618 -17.27 -41.59 -26.75
N ARG A 619 -16.30 -41.99 -25.93
CA ARG A 619 -16.41 -43.16 -25.05
C ARG A 619 -17.02 -42.76 -23.71
N PRO A 620 -18.07 -43.45 -23.22
CA PRO A 620 -18.76 -43.12 -21.98
C PRO A 620 -18.06 -43.68 -20.72
N SER A 621 -16.79 -44.12 -20.81
CA SER A 621 -16.06 -44.74 -19.70
C SER A 621 -14.59 -44.29 -19.66
N PHE A 622 -14.05 -44.20 -18.45
CA PHE A 622 -12.63 -43.95 -18.21
C PHE A 622 -11.74 -45.10 -18.73
N SER A 623 -10.44 -44.85 -18.87
CA SER A 623 -9.45 -45.89 -19.19
C SER A 623 -9.43 -47.00 -18.13
N GLN A 624 -9.26 -48.26 -18.54
CA GLN A 624 -9.33 -49.41 -17.62
C GLN A 624 -8.06 -49.55 -16.76
N ASP A 625 -6.87 -49.39 -17.34
CA ASP A 625 -5.59 -49.53 -16.62
C ASP A 625 -5.07 -48.18 -16.10
N ARG A 626 -5.91 -47.43 -15.37
CA ARG A 626 -5.48 -46.14 -14.82
C ARG A 626 -4.53 -46.29 -13.64
N ALA A 627 -4.75 -47.27 -12.77
CA ALA A 627 -3.88 -47.54 -11.63
C ALA A 627 -2.40 -47.66 -12.04
N GLY A 628 -2.09 -48.39 -13.12
CA GLY A 628 -0.72 -48.57 -13.63
C GLY A 628 -0.08 -47.30 -14.21
N THR A 629 -0.85 -46.22 -14.43
CA THR A 629 -0.32 -44.95 -14.95
C THR A 629 0.15 -43.98 -13.86
N TRP A 630 -0.12 -44.31 -12.59
CA TRP A 630 0.32 -43.53 -11.43
C TRP A 630 1.59 -44.15 -10.84
N GLN A 631 2.49 -43.30 -10.37
CA GLN A 631 3.71 -43.74 -9.71
C GLN A 631 3.40 -44.20 -8.28
N ASP A 632 4.17 -45.16 -7.78
CA ASP A 632 4.08 -45.60 -6.39
C ASP A 632 4.33 -44.42 -5.42
N PRO A 633 3.77 -44.47 -4.20
CA PRO A 633 4.02 -43.44 -3.21
C PRO A 633 5.52 -43.19 -3.03
N PRO A 634 5.97 -41.93 -2.94
CA PRO A 634 7.38 -41.62 -2.82
C PRO A 634 7.99 -42.30 -1.57
N PRO A 635 9.19 -42.91 -1.70
CA PRO A 635 9.84 -43.59 -0.59
C PRO A 635 10.25 -42.60 0.52
N ASP A 636 10.36 -43.08 1.76
CA ASP A 636 10.86 -42.30 2.89
C ASP A 636 12.34 -41.88 2.64
N GLY A 637 12.60 -40.62 2.24
CA GLY A 637 13.96 -40.10 2.08
C GLY A 637 14.08 -38.80 1.28
N ASN A 638 15.28 -38.20 1.29
CA ASN A 638 15.59 -36.98 0.53
C ASN A 638 15.73 -37.29 -0.96
N LEU A 639 14.68 -37.05 -1.73
CA LEU A 639 14.74 -37.02 -3.20
C LEU A 639 14.17 -35.68 -3.73
N LEU A 640 14.98 -35.06 -4.60
CA LEU A 640 14.79 -33.79 -5.32
C LEU A 640 14.84 -32.50 -4.46
N GLY A 641 15.46 -31.45 -5.03
CA GLY A 641 15.58 -30.13 -4.40
C GLY A 641 14.21 -29.50 -4.11
N ALA A 642 14.16 -28.53 -3.19
CA ALA A 642 12.91 -27.95 -2.70
C ALA A 642 12.02 -27.44 -3.85
N ALA A 643 10.87 -28.09 -4.06
CA ALA A 643 9.85 -27.63 -5.00
C ALA A 643 9.14 -26.35 -4.52
N PHE A 644 9.39 -25.95 -3.27
CA PHE A 644 8.76 -24.84 -2.58
C PHE A 644 9.80 -23.91 -1.94
N ASP A 645 9.58 -22.61 -2.03
CA ASP A 645 10.29 -21.58 -1.29
C ASP A 645 9.70 -21.47 0.13
N GLU A 646 10.52 -21.70 1.16
CA GLU A 646 10.15 -21.45 2.57
C GLU A 646 10.31 -19.96 2.90
N LEU A 647 9.20 -19.26 3.09
CA LEU A 647 9.16 -17.83 3.41
C LEU A 647 8.28 -17.52 4.62
N SER A 648 8.12 -18.47 5.54
CA SER A 648 7.49 -18.19 6.83
C SER A 648 8.16 -17.00 7.52
N TYR A 649 7.34 -16.19 8.18
CA TYR A 649 7.74 -15.02 8.97
C TYR A 649 8.34 -13.85 8.17
N GLN A 650 8.18 -13.89 6.84
CA GLN A 650 8.69 -12.88 5.92
C GLN A 650 7.56 -12.26 5.10
N ASN A 651 7.77 -11.04 4.60
CA ASN A 651 6.79 -10.43 3.71
C ASN A 651 6.78 -11.14 2.34
N ILE A 652 5.67 -11.80 2.01
CA ILE A 652 5.54 -12.57 0.77
C ILE A 652 4.80 -11.80 -0.35
N PHE A 653 4.39 -10.55 -0.12
CA PHE A 653 3.63 -9.79 -1.11
C PHE A 653 4.43 -9.58 -2.40
N GLN A 654 5.70 -9.20 -2.31
CA GLN A 654 6.53 -9.03 -3.51
C GLN A 654 6.92 -10.33 -4.20
N PRO A 655 7.45 -11.35 -3.51
CA PRO A 655 7.85 -12.60 -4.16
C PRO A 655 6.65 -13.37 -4.73
N TYR A 656 5.46 -13.27 -4.14
CA TYR A 656 4.27 -14.01 -4.57
C TYR A 656 3.13 -13.10 -5.06
N GLY A 657 2.55 -12.25 -4.22
CA GLY A 657 1.37 -11.44 -4.56
C GLY A 657 1.53 -10.54 -5.80
N ALA A 658 2.53 -9.66 -5.83
CA ALA A 658 2.78 -8.71 -6.91
C ALA A 658 3.22 -9.41 -8.22
N ARG A 659 3.87 -10.57 -8.13
CA ARG A 659 4.27 -11.38 -9.30
C ARG A 659 3.08 -12.06 -9.97
N ALA A 660 2.01 -12.32 -9.24
CA ALA A 660 0.77 -12.90 -9.76
C ALA A 660 -0.04 -11.92 -10.63
N CYS A 661 0.32 -10.63 -10.62
CA CYS A 661 -0.42 -9.59 -11.33
C CYS A 661 -0.01 -9.45 -12.80
N PRO A 662 -0.97 -9.18 -13.72
CA PRO A 662 -0.67 -8.99 -15.14
C PRO A 662 0.36 -7.88 -15.39
N ASN A 663 0.22 -6.74 -14.70
CA ASN A 663 1.16 -5.62 -14.78
C ASN A 663 2.24 -5.70 -13.68
N ARG A 664 2.92 -6.84 -13.58
CA ARG A 664 3.95 -7.11 -12.56
C ARG A 664 5.05 -6.05 -12.47
N LYS A 665 5.44 -5.41 -13.60
CA LYS A 665 6.48 -4.37 -13.60
C LYS A 665 6.00 -3.10 -12.90
N ALA A 666 4.76 -2.66 -13.17
CA ALA A 666 4.20 -1.51 -12.48
C ALA A 666 3.92 -1.83 -11.01
N MET A 667 3.42 -3.03 -10.71
CA MET A 667 3.16 -3.44 -9.32
C MET A 667 4.43 -3.58 -8.49
N ALA A 668 5.49 -4.16 -9.05
CA ALA A 668 6.79 -4.21 -8.39
C ALA A 668 7.42 -2.81 -8.19
N ALA A 669 6.99 -1.80 -8.95
CA ALA A 669 7.45 -0.42 -8.79
C ALA A 669 6.70 0.36 -7.71
N LYS A 670 5.48 -0.07 -7.33
CA LYS A 670 4.68 0.55 -6.26
C LYS A 670 5.14 0.05 -4.89
N HIS A 671 5.32 0.95 -3.94
CA HIS A 671 5.69 0.61 -2.58
C HIS A 671 5.08 1.59 -1.57
N VAL A 672 4.24 1.08 -0.67
CA VAL A 672 3.55 1.91 0.34
C VAL A 672 4.38 1.94 1.63
N TRP A 673 5.30 2.90 1.71
CA TRP A 673 6.09 3.13 2.93
C TRP A 673 5.34 3.97 3.96
N ASP A 674 4.54 4.97 3.51
CA ASP A 674 3.70 5.76 4.40
C ASP A 674 2.43 4.99 4.75
N ARG A 675 2.47 4.37 5.92
CA ARG A 675 1.35 3.58 6.46
C ARG A 675 0.44 4.38 7.39
N SER A 676 0.65 5.70 7.52
CA SER A 676 -0.15 6.57 8.39
C SER A 676 -1.51 6.93 7.78
N GLN A 677 -1.58 7.03 6.46
CA GLN A 677 -2.78 7.39 5.71
C GLN A 677 -3.42 6.17 5.07
N LEU A 678 -4.74 6.23 4.89
CA LEU A 678 -5.45 5.24 4.10
C LEU A 678 -5.05 5.35 2.62
N CYS A 679 -4.76 4.23 1.96
CA CYS A 679 -4.66 4.19 0.51
C CYS A 679 -6.06 4.33 -0.12
N THR A 680 -6.45 5.55 -0.47
CA THR A 680 -7.80 5.81 -1.01
C THR A 680 -7.98 5.25 -2.43
N THR A 681 -6.92 5.27 -3.24
CA THR A 681 -6.93 4.71 -4.60
C THR A 681 -7.06 3.19 -4.58
N CYS A 682 -6.64 2.54 -3.49
CA CYS A 682 -6.76 1.10 -3.33
C CYS A 682 -8.21 0.65 -3.04
N ILE A 683 -9.07 1.51 -2.48
CA ILE A 683 -10.46 1.14 -2.15
C ILE A 683 -11.50 1.62 -3.18
N GLU A 684 -11.13 2.57 -4.04
CA GLU A 684 -12.05 3.26 -4.95
C GLU A 684 -12.77 2.32 -5.92
N GLN A 685 -12.17 1.19 -6.27
CA GLN A 685 -12.73 0.25 -7.25
C GLN A 685 -13.81 -0.67 -6.67
N HIS A 686 -13.77 -0.95 -5.37
CA HIS A 686 -14.64 -1.96 -4.74
C HIS A 686 -15.47 -1.41 -3.59
N SER A 687 -15.36 -0.11 -3.28
CA SER A 687 -16.12 0.55 -2.23
C SER A 687 -16.94 1.73 -2.76
N ASP A 688 -18.19 1.84 -2.29
CA ASP A 688 -18.99 3.04 -2.40
C ASP A 688 -18.65 3.99 -1.23
N VAL A 689 -17.69 4.89 -1.49
CA VAL A 689 -17.03 5.78 -0.53
C VAL A 689 -16.29 5.01 0.57
N ILE A 690 -17.01 4.42 1.53
CA ILE A 690 -16.45 3.60 2.62
C ILE A 690 -17.20 2.27 2.82
N PHE A 691 -18.31 2.06 2.12
CA PHE A 691 -19.09 0.82 2.22
C PHE A 691 -18.63 -0.15 1.15
N LEU A 692 -18.29 -1.37 1.55
CA LEU A 692 -17.80 -2.39 0.62
C LEU A 692 -18.91 -2.79 -0.35
N SER A 693 -18.79 -2.40 -1.62
CA SER A 693 -19.84 -2.58 -2.63
C SER A 693 -19.61 -3.82 -3.49
N ASP A 694 -18.35 -4.19 -3.74
CA ASP A 694 -17.98 -5.36 -4.52
C ASP A 694 -17.06 -6.29 -3.72
N TRP A 695 -17.63 -7.37 -3.21
CA TRP A 695 -16.92 -8.39 -2.46
C TRP A 695 -15.89 -9.15 -3.30
N ARG A 696 -16.13 -9.35 -4.59
CA ARG A 696 -15.20 -10.11 -5.45
C ARG A 696 -13.96 -9.25 -5.75
N LEU A 697 -14.17 -7.99 -6.12
CA LEU A 697 -13.10 -7.04 -6.42
C LEU A 697 -12.28 -6.63 -5.18
N SER A 698 -12.85 -6.67 -3.98
CA SER A 698 -12.12 -6.34 -2.74
C SER A 698 -10.88 -7.20 -2.51
N ASN A 699 -10.83 -8.36 -3.16
CA ASN A 699 -9.74 -9.31 -3.06
C ASN A 699 -8.80 -9.24 -4.28
N ASP A 700 -9.00 -8.32 -5.22
CA ASP A 700 -8.02 -8.09 -6.29
C ASP A 700 -6.79 -7.36 -5.74
N ILE A 701 -5.76 -8.14 -5.41
CA ILE A 701 -4.50 -7.63 -4.86
C ILE A 701 -3.73 -6.74 -5.86
N CYS A 702 -4.08 -6.78 -7.15
CA CYS A 702 -3.35 -6.07 -8.20
C CYS A 702 -3.64 -4.57 -8.29
N SER A 703 -4.71 -4.09 -7.69
CA SER A 703 -4.96 -2.67 -7.49
C SER A 703 -4.66 -2.19 -6.07
N GLN A 704 -4.23 -3.11 -5.18
CA GLN A 704 -4.17 -2.91 -3.73
C GLN A 704 -2.79 -3.26 -3.13
N PRO A 705 -1.72 -2.52 -3.48
CA PRO A 705 -0.36 -2.80 -3.02
C PRO A 705 -0.18 -2.65 -1.50
N ASP A 706 -1.07 -1.92 -0.83
CA ASP A 706 -1.06 -1.75 0.62
C ASP A 706 -1.42 -3.03 1.37
N LEU A 707 -2.22 -3.95 0.78
CA LEU A 707 -2.55 -5.24 1.40
C LEU A 707 -1.32 -6.09 1.75
N GLY A 708 -0.16 -5.83 1.12
CA GLY A 708 1.11 -6.44 1.48
C GLY A 708 1.53 -6.23 2.94
N HIS A 709 0.95 -5.24 3.62
CA HIS A 709 1.18 -4.95 5.04
C HIS A 709 -0.10 -4.94 5.89
N LEU A 710 -1.26 -5.24 5.31
CA LEU A 710 -2.56 -5.16 6.00
C LEU A 710 -3.22 -6.54 6.24
N HIS A 711 -2.50 -7.63 6.00
CA HIS A 711 -2.94 -8.99 6.26
C HIS A 711 -1.78 -9.90 6.64
N GLY A 712 -1.95 -10.75 7.66
CA GLY A 712 -0.91 -11.64 8.20
C GLY A 712 -0.29 -12.56 7.15
N PHE A 713 -1.12 -13.16 6.29
CA PHE A 713 -0.66 -13.96 5.14
C PHE A 713 0.42 -13.26 4.30
N PHE A 714 0.22 -11.99 3.90
CA PHE A 714 1.22 -11.29 3.08
C PHE A 714 2.33 -10.66 3.92
N ALA A 715 1.99 -10.14 5.10
CA ALA A 715 2.92 -9.38 5.92
C ALA A 715 3.98 -10.28 6.58
N SER A 716 3.56 -11.41 7.13
CA SER A 716 4.39 -12.37 7.86
C SER A 716 3.60 -13.67 8.15
N PRO A 717 3.48 -14.57 7.16
CA PRO A 717 2.71 -15.81 7.27
C PRO A 717 3.37 -16.79 8.26
N ALA A 718 2.59 -17.72 8.80
CA ALA A 718 3.01 -18.64 9.86
C ALA A 718 3.75 -19.89 9.35
N SER A 719 3.45 -20.38 8.15
CA SER A 719 3.91 -21.69 7.64
C SER A 719 4.05 -21.71 6.10
N PHE A 720 4.36 -20.55 5.51
CA PHE A 720 4.26 -20.39 4.07
C PHE A 720 5.41 -21.08 3.36
N LYS A 721 5.07 -22.06 2.53
CA LYS A 721 5.95 -22.59 1.49
C LYS A 721 5.23 -22.49 0.16
N GLY A 722 5.71 -21.61 -0.70
CA GLY A 722 5.10 -21.31 -1.98
C GLY A 722 5.84 -21.98 -3.12
N THR A 723 5.20 -22.17 -4.27
CA THR A 723 5.88 -22.57 -5.51
C THR A 723 5.43 -21.71 -6.68
N HIS A 724 6.36 -21.44 -7.61
CA HIS A 724 6.08 -20.80 -8.88
C HIS A 724 5.72 -21.77 -10.01
N LYS A 725 5.88 -23.08 -9.75
CA LYS A 725 5.52 -24.14 -10.68
C LYS A 725 4.04 -24.48 -10.51
N LEU A 726 3.31 -24.62 -11.61
CA LEU A 726 1.93 -25.13 -11.59
C LEU A 726 1.93 -26.61 -11.15
N LEU A 727 1.81 -26.84 -9.84
CA LEU A 727 1.62 -28.15 -9.23
C LEU A 727 0.13 -28.31 -8.85
N PRO A 728 -0.50 -29.46 -9.12
CA PRO A 728 -1.91 -29.69 -8.80
C PRO A 728 -2.08 -30.00 -7.32
N ILE A 729 -2.27 -28.95 -6.51
CA ILE A 729 -2.41 -29.05 -5.06
C ILE A 729 -3.82 -28.64 -4.65
N PHE A 730 -4.50 -29.52 -3.93
CA PHE A 730 -5.83 -29.30 -3.38
C PHE A 730 -5.74 -28.61 -2.01
N SER A 731 -6.37 -27.45 -1.87
CA SER A 731 -6.36 -26.64 -0.65
C SER A 731 -7.77 -26.31 -0.16
N GLN A 732 -7.93 -26.20 1.16
CA GLN A 732 -9.23 -25.87 1.79
C GLN A 732 -9.65 -24.42 1.51
N SER A 733 -8.66 -23.54 1.32
CA SER A 733 -8.86 -22.15 0.95
C SER A 733 -7.66 -21.65 0.15
N LYS A 734 -7.82 -20.53 -0.56
CA LYS A 734 -6.70 -19.90 -1.27
C LYS A 734 -6.77 -18.39 -1.28
N ALA A 735 -5.60 -17.75 -1.35
CA ALA A 735 -5.53 -16.31 -1.56
C ALA A 735 -5.77 -15.98 -3.05
N PRO A 736 -6.18 -14.73 -3.36
CA PRO A 736 -6.43 -14.31 -4.73
C PRO A 736 -5.19 -14.43 -5.61
N LYS A 737 -5.39 -14.83 -6.88
CA LYS A 737 -4.33 -15.10 -7.87
C LYS A 737 -3.44 -16.33 -7.60
N PHE A 738 -3.69 -17.08 -6.54
CA PHE A 738 -3.09 -18.41 -6.36
C PHE A 738 -3.88 -19.48 -7.11
N ASN A 739 -3.18 -20.53 -7.52
CA ASN A 739 -3.66 -21.59 -8.42
C ASN A 739 -3.96 -22.90 -7.69
N ASP A 740 -3.97 -22.92 -6.36
CA ASP A 740 -4.47 -24.05 -5.59
C ASP A 740 -5.90 -24.43 -6.03
N ILE A 741 -6.20 -25.73 -6.05
CA ILE A 741 -7.52 -26.28 -6.40
C ILE A 741 -8.36 -26.33 -5.13
N LEU A 742 -9.47 -25.58 -5.07
CA LEU A 742 -10.31 -25.54 -3.88
C LEU A 742 -11.12 -26.83 -3.72
N TYR A 743 -11.10 -27.38 -2.52
CA TYR A 743 -12.00 -28.46 -2.10
C TYR A 743 -12.77 -28.08 -0.83
N PRO A 744 -13.94 -28.70 -0.57
CA PRO A 744 -14.69 -28.43 0.65
C PRO A 744 -13.88 -28.78 1.89
N SER A 745 -13.77 -27.83 2.82
CA SER A 745 -12.85 -27.95 3.95
C SER A 745 -13.14 -29.17 4.84
N ALA A 746 -12.12 -29.97 5.11
CA ALA A 746 -12.19 -31.04 6.11
C ALA A 746 -12.48 -30.51 7.52
N TRP A 747 -12.09 -29.27 7.84
CA TRP A 747 -12.42 -28.60 9.10
C TRP A 747 -13.94 -28.52 9.31
N ASN A 748 -14.69 -28.09 8.29
CA ASN A 748 -16.14 -27.96 8.38
C ASN A 748 -16.82 -29.34 8.32
N TYR A 749 -16.35 -30.26 7.49
CA TYR A 749 -16.96 -31.59 7.38
C TYR A 749 -16.79 -32.43 8.66
N MET A 750 -15.69 -32.24 9.38
CA MET A 750 -15.37 -32.89 10.66
C MET A 750 -15.86 -32.12 11.89
N ASP A 751 -16.69 -31.09 11.71
CA ASP A 751 -17.32 -30.32 12.79
C ASP A 751 -16.31 -29.73 13.80
N LYS A 752 -15.13 -29.31 13.34
CA LYS A 752 -14.12 -28.68 14.21
C LYS A 752 -14.62 -27.37 14.85
N ALA A 753 -15.58 -26.71 14.19
CA ALA A 753 -16.46 -25.70 14.79
C ALA A 753 -17.90 -25.99 14.32
N ILE A 754 -18.84 -26.09 15.24
CA ILE A 754 -20.22 -26.55 14.97
C ILE A 754 -21.26 -25.58 15.55
N TYR A 755 -22.33 -25.38 14.79
CA TYR A 755 -23.57 -24.79 15.28
C TYR A 755 -24.40 -25.87 15.99
N SER A 756 -24.46 -25.82 17.32
CA SER A 756 -25.16 -26.80 18.15
C SER A 756 -25.71 -26.13 19.43
N PRO A 757 -26.73 -25.26 19.29
CA PRO A 757 -27.32 -24.59 20.45
C PRO A 757 -27.87 -25.59 21.45
N THR A 758 -27.69 -25.31 22.75
CA THR A 758 -28.19 -26.15 23.85
C THR A 758 -29.31 -25.44 24.62
N SER A 759 -29.92 -26.12 25.60
CA SER A 759 -30.88 -25.48 26.52
C SER A 759 -30.25 -24.33 27.32
N GLU A 760 -28.96 -24.45 27.66
CA GLU A 760 -28.21 -23.46 28.44
C GLU A 760 -27.69 -22.32 27.56
N LEU A 761 -27.33 -22.62 26.30
CA LEU A 761 -26.82 -21.68 25.31
C LEU A 761 -27.68 -21.74 24.03
N PRO A 762 -28.92 -21.22 24.07
CA PRO A 762 -29.85 -21.29 22.95
C PRO A 762 -29.49 -20.29 21.85
N ASP A 763 -30.07 -20.50 20.66
CA ASP A 763 -30.10 -19.53 19.56
C ASP A 763 -31.48 -18.82 19.52
N PRO A 764 -31.71 -17.77 20.33
CA PRO A 764 -33.01 -17.10 20.38
C PRO A 764 -33.33 -16.38 19.07
N ILE A 765 -34.59 -15.99 18.87
CA ILE A 765 -34.98 -15.20 17.70
C ILE A 765 -34.21 -13.87 17.64
N TYR A 766 -33.98 -13.35 16.43
CA TYR A 766 -33.12 -12.17 16.21
C TYR A 766 -33.45 -10.99 17.13
N ALA A 767 -34.73 -10.69 17.33
CA ALA A 767 -35.20 -9.59 18.16
C ALA A 767 -34.79 -9.69 19.65
N GLU A 768 -34.66 -10.91 20.18
CA GLU A 768 -34.32 -11.18 21.58
C GLU A 768 -32.80 -11.24 21.82
N LYS A 769 -31.99 -11.27 20.77
CA LYS A 769 -30.53 -11.29 20.87
C LYS A 769 -29.98 -9.95 21.38
N LYS A 770 -28.83 -10.00 22.04
CA LYS A 770 -28.09 -8.82 22.48
C LYS A 770 -27.58 -8.05 21.26
N SER A 771 -27.91 -6.75 21.17
CA SER A 771 -27.44 -5.87 20.09
C SER A 771 -25.98 -5.45 20.28
N ILE A 772 -25.06 -6.41 20.16
CA ILE A 772 -23.61 -6.25 20.36
C ILE A 772 -22.89 -6.94 19.20
N LEU A 773 -21.82 -6.30 18.70
CA LEU A 773 -20.86 -6.93 17.79
C LEU A 773 -19.88 -7.75 18.61
N PHE A 774 -19.93 -9.07 18.47
CA PHE A 774 -19.19 -10.01 19.29
C PHE A 774 -18.06 -10.72 18.52
N TRP A 775 -16.92 -10.87 19.19
CA TRP A 775 -15.80 -11.70 18.72
C TRP A 775 -14.89 -12.15 19.86
N ARG A 776 -14.46 -13.41 19.81
CA ARG A 776 -13.40 -13.98 20.63
C ARG A 776 -12.47 -14.80 19.76
N GLY A 777 -11.16 -14.69 19.98
CA GLY A 777 -10.18 -15.49 19.27
C GLY A 777 -8.74 -15.19 19.71
N ALA A 778 -7.83 -16.08 19.33
CA ALA A 778 -6.40 -15.91 19.56
C ALA A 778 -5.72 -15.19 18.38
N THR A 779 -4.47 -14.77 18.60
CA THR A 779 -3.60 -14.11 17.61
C THR A 779 -3.03 -15.10 16.58
N THR A 780 -3.88 -15.85 15.90
CA THR A 780 -3.46 -16.94 14.99
C THR A 780 -3.23 -16.52 13.54
N GLU A 781 -3.36 -15.25 13.18
CA GLU A 781 -3.35 -14.81 11.77
C GLU A 781 -1.98 -14.94 11.08
N GLY A 782 -0.93 -14.43 11.72
CA GLY A 782 0.44 -14.51 11.23
C GLY A 782 1.39 -14.59 12.41
N VAL A 783 2.69 -14.53 12.15
CA VAL A 783 3.72 -14.52 13.21
C VAL A 783 4.52 -13.22 13.15
N SER A 784 4.78 -12.59 14.29
CA SER A 784 5.63 -11.39 14.36
C SER A 784 6.73 -11.57 15.37
N ALA A 785 7.98 -11.57 14.90
CA ALA A 785 9.17 -11.68 15.73
C ALA A 785 10.16 -10.57 15.34
N SER A 786 10.26 -9.53 16.17
CA SER A 786 11.12 -8.34 15.97
C SER A 786 10.85 -7.52 14.70
N SER A 787 9.80 -7.83 13.95
CA SER A 787 9.46 -7.18 12.67
C SER A 787 8.35 -6.14 12.81
N ASN A 788 7.60 -6.12 13.93
CA ASN A 788 6.35 -5.35 14.10
C ASN A 788 5.27 -5.65 13.05
N ALA A 789 5.35 -6.78 12.33
CA ALA A 789 4.37 -7.16 11.32
C ALA A 789 2.95 -7.25 11.88
N TRP A 790 2.81 -7.62 13.17
CA TRP A 790 1.52 -7.74 13.86
C TRP A 790 0.67 -6.46 13.86
N THR A 791 1.30 -5.29 13.72
CA THR A 791 0.60 -3.99 13.65
C THR A 791 -0.29 -3.87 12.42
N GLY A 792 0.00 -4.68 11.40
CA GLY A 792 -0.70 -4.79 10.14
C GLY A 792 -1.70 -5.96 10.06
N PHE A 793 -1.78 -6.83 11.07
CA PHE A 793 -2.68 -7.99 11.03
C PHE A 793 -4.14 -7.59 11.22
N VAL A 794 -5.03 -8.19 10.44
CA VAL A 794 -6.46 -7.87 10.39
C VAL A 794 -7.10 -8.01 11.77
N ARG A 795 -6.91 -9.13 12.47
CA ARG A 795 -7.50 -9.35 13.80
C ARG A 795 -7.07 -8.29 14.80
N GLN A 796 -5.77 -7.98 14.83
CA GLN A 796 -5.20 -6.98 15.73
C GLN A 796 -5.77 -5.60 15.41
N ARG A 797 -5.86 -5.24 14.14
CA ARG A 797 -6.38 -3.93 13.70
C ARG A 797 -7.86 -3.77 13.97
N PHE A 798 -8.69 -4.77 13.67
CA PHE A 798 -10.13 -4.74 13.97
C PHE A 798 -10.37 -4.66 15.48
N HIS A 799 -9.62 -5.43 16.28
CA HIS A 799 -9.63 -5.29 17.73
C HIS A 799 -9.25 -3.87 18.16
N GLN A 800 -8.16 -3.31 17.62
CA GLN A 800 -7.69 -1.97 17.99
C GLN A 800 -8.70 -0.88 17.65
N LEU A 801 -9.30 -0.94 16.45
CA LEU A 801 -10.35 -0.02 16.02
C LEU A 801 -11.52 0.01 17.00
N LEU A 802 -11.94 -1.16 17.52
CA LEU A 802 -13.10 -1.32 18.39
C LEU A 802 -12.80 -1.12 19.88
N ASN A 803 -11.55 -1.26 20.32
CA ASN A 803 -11.21 -1.27 21.76
C ASN A 803 -10.35 -0.09 22.22
N SER A 804 -9.50 0.46 21.35
CA SER A 804 -8.53 1.48 21.75
C SER A 804 -9.15 2.86 21.90
N ARG A 805 -8.64 3.63 22.87
CA ARG A 805 -9.03 5.03 23.10
C ARG A 805 -8.34 5.99 22.14
N VAL A 806 -7.28 5.55 21.46
CA VAL A 806 -6.40 6.38 20.61
C VAL A 806 -6.59 6.06 19.12
N SER A 807 -7.61 5.26 18.77
CA SER A 807 -7.95 4.96 17.39
C SER A 807 -8.34 6.23 16.61
N PRO A 808 -8.02 6.30 15.30
CA PRO A 808 -8.39 7.44 14.47
C PRO A 808 -9.92 7.61 14.45
N SER A 809 -10.38 8.84 14.18
CA SER A 809 -11.82 9.08 14.02
C SER A 809 -12.33 8.36 12.77
N ALA A 810 -13.54 7.82 12.86
CA ALA A 810 -14.17 7.09 11.78
C ALA A 810 -15.11 8.01 10.99
N LEU A 811 -15.13 7.83 9.68
CA LEU A 811 -16.14 8.43 8.82
C LEU A 811 -17.43 7.61 8.93
N VAL A 812 -18.54 8.27 9.26
CA VAL A 812 -19.88 7.66 9.33
C VAL A 812 -20.85 8.46 8.48
N LEU A 813 -21.99 7.87 8.14
CA LEU A 813 -23.05 8.51 7.37
C LEU A 813 -24.27 8.73 8.27
N LEU A 814 -24.62 9.99 8.55
CA LEU A 814 -25.69 10.34 9.47
C LEU A 814 -26.78 11.17 8.77
N PRO A 815 -28.04 11.06 9.21
CA PRO A 815 -29.12 11.87 8.66
C PRO A 815 -28.93 13.36 8.97
N THR A 816 -29.56 14.18 8.13
CA THR A 816 -29.59 15.65 8.21
C THR A 816 -31.03 16.13 8.36
N SER A 817 -31.22 17.42 8.64
CA SER A 817 -32.55 18.02 8.76
C SER A 817 -33.38 17.97 7.46
N SER A 818 -32.75 17.78 6.30
CA SER A 818 -33.43 17.71 5.01
C SER A 818 -33.79 16.29 4.56
N SER A 819 -33.81 15.32 5.48
CA SER A 819 -34.00 13.88 5.18
C SER A 819 -32.95 13.28 4.23
N LYS A 820 -31.84 13.97 4.03
CA LYS A 820 -30.64 13.48 3.33
C LYS A 820 -29.62 12.97 4.35
N TYR A 821 -28.57 12.31 3.87
CA TYR A 821 -27.47 11.86 4.70
C TYR A 821 -26.18 12.64 4.43
N LYS A 822 -25.37 12.86 5.47
CA LYS A 822 -24.09 13.57 5.39
C LYS A 822 -22.97 12.76 6.03
N TYR A 823 -21.85 12.66 5.30
CA TYR A 823 -20.63 12.05 5.83
C TYR A 823 -20.03 12.93 6.94
N THR A 824 -19.79 12.31 8.10
CA THR A 824 -19.32 13.00 9.31
C THR A 824 -18.22 12.19 10.00
N TYR A 825 -17.14 12.84 10.40
CA TYR A 825 -16.10 12.21 11.20
C TYR A 825 -16.50 12.21 12.68
N LEU A 826 -16.52 11.03 13.30
CA LEU A 826 -16.77 10.85 14.72
C LEU A 826 -15.55 10.24 15.43
N PRO A 827 -15.19 10.72 16.64
CA PRO A 827 -14.16 10.08 17.45
C PRO A 827 -14.52 8.61 17.75
N SER A 828 -13.57 7.69 17.53
CA SER A 828 -13.78 6.26 17.81
C SER A 828 -14.09 5.99 19.28
N SER A 829 -13.59 6.82 20.19
CA SER A 829 -13.94 6.74 21.62
C SER A 829 -15.43 6.93 21.88
N HIS A 830 -16.08 7.84 21.15
CA HIS A 830 -17.51 8.13 21.23
C HIS A 830 -18.34 7.01 20.61
N LEU A 831 -17.95 6.55 19.42
CA LEU A 831 -18.56 5.40 18.75
C LEU A 831 -18.54 4.14 19.63
N ARG A 832 -17.39 3.84 20.24
CA ARG A 832 -17.22 2.69 21.15
C ARG A 832 -18.10 2.81 22.40
N PHE A 833 -18.18 3.99 23.01
CA PHE A 833 -19.02 4.20 24.18
C PHE A 833 -20.50 4.00 23.85
N THR A 834 -20.94 4.54 22.72
CA THR A 834 -22.35 4.49 22.29
C THR A 834 -22.78 3.11 21.83
N LEU A 835 -21.95 2.42 21.02
CA LEU A 835 -22.31 1.13 20.41
C LEU A 835 -21.84 -0.09 21.22
N SER A 836 -20.89 0.09 22.14
CA SER A 836 -20.39 -0.93 23.08
C SER A 836 -20.09 -2.31 22.45
N PRO A 837 -19.28 -2.40 21.37
CA PRO A 837 -18.89 -3.68 20.78
C PRO A 837 -18.04 -4.50 21.76
N ASP A 838 -18.14 -5.83 21.67
CA ASP A 838 -17.39 -6.77 22.51
C ASP A 838 -16.51 -7.71 21.68
N VAL A 839 -15.36 -7.18 21.27
CA VAL A 839 -14.35 -7.87 20.46
C VAL A 839 -13.06 -7.97 21.26
N LYS A 840 -12.64 -9.16 21.67
CA LYS A 840 -11.47 -9.35 22.56
C LYS A 840 -10.59 -10.50 22.14
N PHE A 841 -9.28 -10.33 22.33
CA PHE A 841 -8.33 -11.45 22.24
C PHE A 841 -8.36 -12.32 23.48
N THR A 842 -8.14 -13.62 23.27
CA THR A 842 -7.94 -14.56 24.37
C THR A 842 -6.51 -14.51 24.90
N ASP A 843 -6.32 -14.75 26.19
CA ASP A 843 -5.02 -14.96 26.82
C ASP A 843 -4.59 -16.45 26.69
N PRO A 844 -3.30 -16.76 26.41
CA PRO A 844 -2.18 -15.85 26.14
C PRO A 844 -2.10 -15.38 24.67
N ILE A 845 -1.30 -14.34 24.42
CA ILE A 845 -0.87 -13.98 23.06
C ILE A 845 -0.03 -15.11 22.46
N LEU A 846 -0.40 -15.54 21.26
CA LEU A 846 0.28 -16.58 20.47
C LEU A 846 0.99 -15.99 19.24
N ARG A 847 1.83 -16.80 18.59
CA ARG A 847 2.45 -16.50 17.28
C ARG A 847 3.24 -15.17 17.27
N CYS A 848 4.15 -15.02 18.21
CA CYS A 848 5.05 -13.88 18.29
C CYS A 848 6.41 -14.27 18.86
N GLY A 849 7.42 -13.41 18.65
CA GLY A 849 8.70 -13.42 19.36
C GLY A 849 8.94 -12.07 20.02
N GLU A 850 9.77 -12.01 21.08
CA GLU A 850 10.10 -10.74 21.72
C GLU A 850 10.87 -9.80 20.76
N PRO A 851 10.67 -8.48 20.83
CA PRO A 851 9.82 -7.73 21.78
C PRO A 851 8.33 -7.64 21.38
N ASP A 852 7.93 -8.21 20.25
CA ASP A 852 6.58 -8.06 19.69
C ASP A 852 5.51 -8.73 20.55
N CYS A 853 5.82 -9.81 21.27
CA CYS A 853 4.89 -10.44 22.21
C CYS A 853 4.47 -9.49 23.33
N THR A 854 5.45 -8.89 24.02
CA THR A 854 5.19 -7.91 25.08
C THR A 854 4.40 -6.72 24.54
N ALA A 855 4.77 -6.22 23.35
CA ALA A 855 4.07 -5.10 22.72
C ALA A 855 2.60 -5.43 22.37
N GLN A 856 2.34 -6.62 21.82
CA GLN A 856 0.98 -7.10 21.57
C GLN A 856 0.17 -7.25 22.85
N ALA A 857 0.74 -7.88 23.88
CA ALA A 857 0.08 -8.09 25.16
C ALA A 857 -0.29 -6.75 25.85
N GLN A 858 0.49 -5.69 25.63
CA GLN A 858 0.15 -4.35 26.12
C GLN A 858 -0.89 -3.64 25.24
N ALA A 859 -0.73 -3.69 23.91
CA ALA A 859 -1.59 -2.98 22.97
C ALA A 859 -3.01 -3.57 22.89
N LEU A 860 -3.14 -4.89 23.08
CA LEU A 860 -4.40 -5.62 22.89
C LEU A 860 -5.20 -5.82 24.19
N LYS A 861 -4.83 -5.14 25.29
CA LYS A 861 -5.61 -5.20 26.54
C LYS A 861 -7.03 -4.63 26.38
N PRO A 862 -8.02 -5.18 27.11
CA PRO A 862 -7.92 -6.35 27.99
C PRO A 862 -7.96 -7.67 27.20
N LEU A 863 -7.10 -8.61 27.62
CA LEU A 863 -7.20 -10.02 27.20
C LEU A 863 -8.19 -10.74 28.11
N VAL A 864 -8.88 -11.74 27.57
CA VAL A 864 -9.94 -12.49 28.29
C VAL A 864 -9.72 -13.99 28.21
N ALA A 865 -10.40 -14.76 29.05
CA ALA A 865 -10.41 -16.22 28.90
C ALA A 865 -11.17 -16.64 27.62
N PRO A 866 -10.83 -17.80 27.01
CA PRO A 866 -11.65 -18.39 25.96
C PRO A 866 -13.10 -18.58 26.42
N THR A 867 -14.05 -18.32 25.51
CA THR A 867 -15.48 -18.53 25.75
C THR A 867 -15.96 -19.77 25.02
N ASP A 868 -17.00 -20.42 25.54
CA ASP A 868 -17.69 -21.51 24.83
C ASP A 868 -18.15 -21.02 23.45
N PHE A 869 -17.93 -21.82 22.40
CA PHE A 869 -18.32 -21.44 21.05
C PHE A 869 -19.85 -21.28 20.91
N GLN A 870 -20.66 -22.06 21.64
CA GLN A 870 -22.12 -21.95 21.58
C GLN A 870 -22.65 -20.65 22.19
N SER A 871 -21.85 -19.92 22.97
CA SER A 871 -22.26 -18.62 23.53
C SER A 871 -22.44 -17.51 22.48
N HIS A 872 -21.90 -17.70 21.27
CA HIS A 872 -22.00 -16.73 20.17
C HIS A 872 -23.45 -16.47 19.76
N TRP A 873 -24.34 -17.46 19.86
CA TRP A 873 -25.72 -17.37 19.37
C TRP A 873 -26.59 -16.33 20.11
N THR A 874 -26.13 -15.83 21.27
CA THR A 874 -26.86 -14.81 22.04
C THR A 874 -26.70 -13.39 21.49
N TYR A 875 -25.84 -13.15 20.50
CA TYR A 875 -25.49 -11.82 19.97
C TYR A 875 -26.05 -11.59 18.56
N LYS A 876 -26.60 -10.40 18.28
CA LYS A 876 -27.14 -10.04 16.97
C LYS A 876 -26.08 -10.04 15.87
N TYR A 877 -24.84 -9.66 16.18
CA TYR A 877 -23.80 -9.43 15.19
C TYR A 877 -22.53 -10.21 15.53
N LEU A 878 -22.06 -11.04 14.60
CA LEU A 878 -20.87 -11.89 14.77
C LEU A 878 -19.78 -11.48 13.79
N LEU A 879 -18.63 -11.04 14.30
CA LEU A 879 -17.49 -10.69 13.45
C LEU A 879 -16.75 -11.97 13.01
N ASP A 880 -16.44 -12.09 11.72
CA ASP A 880 -15.65 -13.17 11.14
C ASP A 880 -14.41 -12.58 10.47
N LEU A 881 -13.24 -13.06 10.88
CA LEU A 881 -11.93 -12.61 10.41
C LEU A 881 -11.04 -13.82 10.15
N ASP A 882 -10.27 -13.76 9.08
CA ASP A 882 -9.32 -14.80 8.67
C ASP A 882 -8.32 -15.16 9.77
N GLY A 883 -7.87 -16.41 9.75
CA GLY A 883 -6.73 -16.90 10.53
C GLY A 883 -5.45 -16.84 9.70
N ALA A 884 -4.60 -17.85 9.80
CA ALA A 884 -3.50 -18.02 8.84
C ALA A 884 -4.01 -18.33 7.43
N GLY A 885 -5.10 -19.09 7.36
CA GLY A 885 -5.95 -19.24 6.17
C GLY A 885 -7.36 -18.69 6.44
N PHE A 886 -8.35 -19.37 5.87
CA PHE A 886 -9.76 -19.09 6.11
C PHE A 886 -10.20 -19.20 7.60
N SER A 887 -11.38 -18.66 7.90
CA SER A 887 -12.04 -18.80 9.20
C SER A 887 -13.04 -19.95 9.21
N GLY A 888 -12.73 -21.04 9.91
CA GLY A 888 -13.65 -22.17 10.08
C GLY A 888 -14.94 -21.87 10.88
N ARG A 889 -15.15 -20.63 11.34
CA ARG A 889 -16.32 -20.20 12.12
C ARG A 889 -17.47 -19.68 11.26
N PHE A 890 -17.20 -19.31 10.00
CA PHE A 890 -18.17 -18.61 9.17
C PHE A 890 -19.42 -19.45 8.86
N LEU A 891 -19.26 -20.74 8.53
CA LEU A 891 -20.41 -21.62 8.26
C LEU A 891 -21.33 -21.78 9.48
N PRO A 892 -20.82 -22.08 10.70
CA PRO A 892 -21.65 -22.04 11.91
C PRO A 892 -22.33 -20.69 12.16
N PHE A 893 -21.68 -19.57 11.83
CA PHE A 893 -22.29 -18.24 11.98
C PHE A 893 -23.47 -18.04 11.04
N LEU A 894 -23.34 -18.45 9.77
CA LEU A 894 -24.44 -18.43 8.81
C LEU A 894 -25.60 -19.33 9.27
N GLN A 895 -25.33 -20.48 9.90
CA GLN A 895 -26.37 -21.40 10.39
C GLN A 895 -27.19 -20.85 11.57
N SER A 896 -26.64 -19.87 12.30
CA SER A 896 -27.31 -19.23 13.43
C SER A 896 -28.30 -18.16 12.99
N ARG A 897 -29.17 -17.72 13.89
CA ARG A 897 -30.02 -16.54 13.68
C ARG A 897 -29.27 -15.21 13.86
N SER A 898 -27.94 -15.20 13.84
CA SER A 898 -27.12 -14.00 14.03
C SER A 898 -26.66 -13.45 12.68
N LEU A 899 -26.34 -12.15 12.60
CA LEU A 899 -25.86 -11.52 11.38
C LEU A 899 -24.32 -11.54 11.32
N PRO A 900 -23.70 -12.29 10.38
CA PRO A 900 -22.24 -12.32 10.27
C PRO A 900 -21.70 -11.07 9.58
N PHE A 901 -20.62 -10.50 10.11
CA PHE A 901 -19.83 -9.42 9.54
C PHE A 901 -18.47 -9.99 9.14
N LYS A 902 -18.15 -10.09 7.85
CA LYS A 902 -16.95 -10.81 7.37
C LYS A 902 -15.94 -9.87 6.72
N ALA A 903 -14.69 -9.92 7.18
CA ALA A 903 -13.52 -9.39 6.47
C ALA A 903 -12.54 -10.53 6.21
N ALA A 904 -12.34 -10.89 4.94
CA ALA A 904 -11.56 -12.05 4.54
C ALA A 904 -10.81 -11.85 3.22
N LEU A 905 -9.53 -12.25 3.19
CA LEU A 905 -8.70 -12.37 2.00
C LEU A 905 -8.89 -13.73 1.32
N PHE A 906 -9.02 -14.80 2.12
CA PHE A 906 -9.09 -16.17 1.61
C PHE A 906 -10.45 -16.47 0.99
N ARG A 907 -10.41 -17.28 -0.07
CA ARG A 907 -11.57 -17.78 -0.81
C ARG A 907 -11.74 -19.28 -0.57
N GLU A 908 -12.99 -19.71 -0.50
CA GLU A 908 -13.40 -21.09 -0.18
C GLU A 908 -14.41 -21.62 -1.22
N TRP A 909 -14.66 -22.94 -1.20
CA TRP A 909 -15.50 -23.64 -2.18
C TRP A 909 -16.93 -23.08 -2.32
N TYR A 910 -17.43 -22.39 -1.30
CA TYR A 910 -18.80 -21.88 -1.25
C TYR A 910 -18.96 -20.43 -1.72
N ASP A 911 -17.89 -19.73 -2.09
CA ASP A 911 -17.94 -18.28 -2.36
C ASP A 911 -18.85 -17.91 -3.54
N ASP A 912 -19.03 -18.80 -4.52
CA ASP A 912 -19.98 -18.58 -5.62
C ASP A 912 -21.44 -18.79 -5.20
N ARG A 913 -21.67 -19.48 -4.08
CA ARG A 913 -23.00 -19.85 -3.57
C ARG A 913 -23.55 -18.81 -2.60
N VAL A 914 -22.70 -18.03 -1.95
CA VAL A 914 -23.09 -17.08 -0.90
C VAL A 914 -22.83 -15.65 -1.36
N GLU A 915 -23.91 -14.89 -1.55
CA GLU A 915 -23.85 -13.48 -1.95
C GLU A 915 -23.73 -12.53 -0.75
N ALA A 916 -22.75 -11.61 -0.81
CA ALA A 916 -22.56 -10.55 0.18
C ALA A 916 -23.72 -9.54 0.15
N TRP A 917 -24.09 -8.97 1.30
CA TRP A 917 -25.30 -8.17 1.56
C TRP A 917 -26.64 -8.92 1.43
N ALA A 918 -26.67 -10.12 0.86
CA ALA A 918 -27.84 -11.00 0.87
C ALA A 918 -27.81 -11.99 2.05
N HIS A 919 -26.65 -12.56 2.36
CA HIS A 919 -26.49 -13.60 3.40
C HIS A 919 -25.58 -13.19 4.56
N PHE A 920 -24.71 -12.21 4.35
CA PHE A 920 -23.80 -11.67 5.37
C PHE A 920 -23.40 -10.23 5.04
N VAL A 921 -22.83 -9.52 6.01
CA VAL A 921 -22.34 -8.14 5.84
C VAL A 921 -20.84 -8.16 5.52
N PRO A 922 -20.40 -7.72 4.34
CA PRO A 922 -18.98 -7.70 3.98
C PRO A 922 -18.28 -6.45 4.56
N LEU A 923 -17.02 -6.60 4.94
CA LEU A 923 -16.15 -5.56 5.48
C LEU A 923 -14.80 -5.56 4.75
N ASP A 924 -14.26 -4.38 4.45
CA ASP A 924 -12.93 -4.25 3.85
C ASP A 924 -11.83 -4.65 4.84
N LEU A 925 -10.75 -5.28 4.38
CA LEU A 925 -9.58 -5.63 5.21
C LEU A 925 -8.94 -4.39 5.89
N ARG A 926 -9.17 -3.20 5.35
CA ARG A 926 -8.77 -1.92 5.93
C ARG A 926 -9.58 -1.54 7.17
N GLY A 927 -10.74 -2.16 7.39
CA GLY A 927 -11.70 -1.75 8.42
C GLY A 927 -12.36 -0.39 8.13
N THR A 928 -12.10 0.20 6.96
CA THR A 928 -12.75 1.42 6.49
C THR A 928 -14.20 1.10 6.19
N GLY A 929 -15.11 1.68 6.98
CA GLY A 929 -16.55 1.39 6.91
C GLY A 929 -17.09 0.58 8.08
N LEU A 930 -16.25 -0.10 8.88
CA LEU A 930 -16.68 -0.91 10.02
C LEU A 930 -17.66 -0.16 10.94
N TRP A 931 -17.25 1.03 11.40
CA TRP A 931 -18.09 1.86 12.27
C TRP A 931 -19.34 2.39 11.56
N ALA A 932 -19.24 2.76 10.29
CA ALA A 932 -20.37 3.28 9.52
C ALA A 932 -21.45 2.20 9.31
N THR A 933 -21.03 0.99 8.96
CA THR A 933 -21.91 -0.17 8.82
C THR A 933 -22.53 -0.56 10.16
N LEU A 934 -21.76 -0.50 11.26
CA LEU A 934 -22.28 -0.78 12.59
C LEU A 934 -23.34 0.25 13.02
N VAL A 935 -23.09 1.54 12.76
CA VAL A 935 -24.06 2.63 12.99
C VAL A 935 -25.34 2.42 12.19
N TYR A 936 -25.25 1.92 10.94
CA TYR A 936 -26.43 1.62 10.14
C TYR A 936 -27.33 0.56 10.79
N PHE A 937 -26.75 -0.56 11.25
CA PHE A 937 -27.54 -1.65 11.83
C PHE A 937 -27.97 -1.38 13.28
N MET A 938 -27.10 -0.82 14.13
CA MET A 938 -27.40 -0.56 15.55
C MET A 938 -28.12 0.78 15.80
N GLY A 939 -28.01 1.72 14.87
CA GLY A 939 -28.52 3.08 15.00
C GLY A 939 -27.55 4.04 15.69
N TRP A 940 -27.96 5.30 15.74
CA TRP A 940 -27.23 6.40 16.39
C TRP A 940 -28.20 7.25 17.24
N PRO A 941 -27.91 7.48 18.53
CA PRO A 941 -28.79 8.25 19.40
C PRO A 941 -28.84 9.74 19.02
N ALA A 942 -29.87 10.44 19.49
CA ALA A 942 -29.92 11.89 19.40
C ALA A 942 -28.89 12.50 20.35
N GLU A 943 -28.05 13.39 19.84
CA GLU A 943 -27.14 14.19 20.64
C GLU A 943 -27.72 15.59 20.89
N LYS A 944 -27.46 16.14 22.08
CA LYS A 944 -27.87 17.51 22.42
C LYS A 944 -27.25 18.50 21.43
N GLY A 945 -28.08 19.26 20.71
CA GLY A 945 -27.64 20.18 19.65
C GLY A 945 -27.46 19.54 18.26
N ARG A 946 -27.67 18.22 18.11
CA ARG A 946 -27.66 17.48 16.84
C ARG A 946 -28.78 16.44 16.78
N GLU A 947 -29.98 16.81 17.19
CA GLU A 947 -31.13 15.88 17.25
C GLU A 947 -31.47 15.27 15.89
N HIS A 948 -31.32 16.04 14.82
CA HIS A 948 -31.52 15.60 13.43
C HIS A 948 -30.55 14.49 12.97
N ALA A 949 -29.44 14.28 13.69
CA ALA A 949 -28.47 13.22 13.39
C ALA A 949 -28.87 11.86 14.00
N ARG A 950 -29.98 11.78 14.73
CA ARG A 950 -30.51 10.52 15.26
C ARG A 950 -30.83 9.57 14.12
N MET A 951 -30.33 8.35 14.21
CA MET A 951 -30.61 7.26 13.27
C MET A 951 -31.19 6.07 14.04
N ARG A 952 -32.31 5.52 13.57
CA ARG A 952 -32.81 4.24 14.10
C ARG A 952 -31.99 3.10 13.51
N GLY A 953 -31.73 2.08 14.32
CA GLY A 953 -31.09 0.85 13.84
C GLY A 953 -31.96 0.14 12.82
N ARG A 954 -31.32 -0.41 11.80
CA ARG A 954 -31.93 -1.14 10.67
C ARG A 954 -32.09 -2.62 11.03
N GLU A 955 -32.88 -2.87 12.08
CA GLU A 955 -33.02 -4.22 12.63
C GLU A 955 -33.74 -5.18 11.68
N GLU A 956 -34.73 -4.69 10.92
CA GLU A 956 -35.47 -5.52 9.94
C GLU A 956 -34.56 -5.97 8.80
N GLU A 957 -33.73 -5.05 8.29
CA GLU A 957 -32.74 -5.34 7.26
C GLU A 957 -31.68 -6.31 7.79
N GLY A 958 -31.21 -6.11 9.03
CA GLY A 958 -30.25 -7.01 9.68
C GLY A 958 -30.80 -8.42 9.92
N MET A 959 -32.05 -8.53 10.40
CA MET A 959 -32.76 -9.79 10.57
C MET A 959 -32.98 -10.48 9.22
N GLY A 960 -33.38 -9.72 8.20
CA GLY A 960 -33.62 -10.24 6.85
C GLY A 960 -32.37 -10.89 6.24
N ILE A 961 -31.19 -10.30 6.43
CA ILE A 961 -29.93 -10.89 5.96
C ILE A 961 -29.57 -12.13 6.79
N ALA A 962 -29.71 -12.08 8.11
CA ALA A 962 -29.36 -13.19 9.00
C ALA A 962 -30.21 -14.44 8.70
N GLU A 963 -31.54 -14.29 8.62
CA GLU A 963 -32.42 -15.42 8.33
C GLU A 963 -32.26 -15.90 6.88
N ALA A 964 -32.06 -15.01 5.90
CA ALA A 964 -31.77 -15.41 4.52
C ALA A 964 -30.46 -16.23 4.44
N GLY A 965 -29.40 -15.79 5.13
CA GLY A 965 -28.14 -16.52 5.23
C GLY A 965 -28.32 -17.91 5.86
N ARG A 966 -29.09 -18.00 6.95
CA ARG A 966 -29.41 -19.25 7.64
C ARG A 966 -30.20 -20.22 6.79
N GLU A 967 -31.31 -19.77 6.21
CA GLU A 967 -32.16 -20.59 5.34
C GLU A 967 -31.39 -21.10 4.12
N TRP A 968 -30.56 -20.24 3.53
CA TRP A 968 -29.78 -20.58 2.35
C TRP A 968 -28.61 -21.52 2.67
N ALA A 969 -27.89 -21.28 3.77
CA ALA A 969 -26.82 -22.18 4.23
C ALA A 969 -27.34 -23.60 4.50
N GLY A 970 -28.55 -23.73 5.06
CA GLY A 970 -29.22 -25.01 5.26
C GLY A 970 -29.62 -25.74 3.96
N GLN A 971 -29.45 -25.11 2.80
CA GLN A 971 -29.83 -25.64 1.49
C GLN A 971 -28.66 -25.93 0.56
N VAL A 972 -27.54 -25.21 0.69
CA VAL A 972 -26.40 -25.34 -0.24
C VAL A 972 -25.02 -25.51 0.40
N LEU A 973 -24.94 -25.48 1.74
CA LEU A 973 -23.68 -25.60 2.51
C LEU A 973 -23.72 -26.79 3.49
N ARG A 974 -24.58 -27.77 3.26
CA ARG A 974 -24.66 -28.99 4.08
C ARG A 974 -23.49 -29.92 3.78
N LYS A 975 -23.27 -30.92 4.62
CA LYS A 975 -22.26 -31.97 4.37
C LYS A 975 -22.52 -32.69 3.05
N GLU A 976 -23.79 -32.90 2.72
CA GLU A 976 -24.22 -33.47 1.44
C GLU A 976 -23.82 -32.58 0.26
N ASP A 977 -23.91 -31.26 0.39
CA ASP A 977 -23.51 -30.33 -0.66
C ASP A 977 -21.98 -30.32 -0.85
N MET A 978 -21.22 -30.51 0.24
CA MET A 978 -19.76 -30.73 0.20
C MET A 978 -19.42 -32.03 -0.55
N GLU A 979 -20.13 -33.12 -0.28
CA GLU A 979 -19.96 -34.41 -0.98
C GLU A 979 -20.27 -34.27 -2.47
N VAL A 980 -21.38 -33.60 -2.83
CA VAL A 980 -21.77 -33.36 -4.23
C VAL A 980 -20.72 -32.54 -4.98
N TYR A 981 -20.16 -31.50 -4.33
CA TYR A 981 -19.08 -30.70 -4.90
C TYR A 981 -17.80 -31.51 -5.08
N MET A 982 -17.41 -32.27 -4.06
CA MET A 982 -16.20 -33.10 -4.09
C MET A 982 -16.31 -34.19 -5.16
N PHE A 983 -17.48 -34.83 -5.30
CA PHE A 983 -17.71 -35.82 -6.34
C PHE A 983 -17.56 -35.18 -7.72
N ARG A 984 -18.16 -34.01 -7.96
CA ARG A 984 -18.00 -33.31 -9.23
C ARG A 984 -16.54 -32.99 -9.51
N LEU A 985 -15.83 -32.42 -8.52
CA LEU A 985 -14.41 -32.06 -8.63
C LEU A 985 -13.54 -33.25 -9.03
N LEU A 986 -13.75 -34.41 -8.41
CA LEU A 986 -12.96 -35.60 -8.70
C LEU A 986 -13.28 -36.24 -10.06
N LEU A 987 -14.51 -36.12 -10.58
CA LEU A 987 -14.80 -36.52 -11.96
C LEU A 987 -14.07 -35.65 -12.98
N GLU A 988 -14.08 -34.33 -12.78
CA GLU A 988 -13.36 -33.40 -13.65
C GLU A 988 -11.84 -33.62 -13.60
N TRP A 989 -11.27 -33.83 -12.40
CA TRP A 989 -9.87 -34.18 -12.23
C TRP A 989 -9.53 -35.54 -12.87
N GLY A 990 -10.43 -36.52 -12.73
CA GLY A 990 -10.34 -37.83 -13.37
C GLY A 990 -10.23 -37.72 -14.89
N ARG A 991 -11.04 -36.85 -15.52
CA ARG A 991 -10.94 -36.55 -16.95
C ARG A 991 -9.61 -35.91 -17.30
N LEU A 992 -9.16 -34.89 -16.57
CA LEU A 992 -7.90 -34.19 -16.88
C LEU A 992 -6.67 -35.11 -16.86
N THR A 993 -6.70 -36.12 -15.99
CA THR A 993 -5.61 -37.07 -15.76
C THR A 993 -5.77 -38.38 -16.53
N ASP A 994 -6.74 -38.48 -17.45
CA ASP A 994 -6.89 -39.63 -18.37
C ASP A 994 -6.14 -39.38 -19.69
N ASP A 995 -5.33 -40.34 -20.14
CA ASP A 995 -4.59 -40.23 -21.40
C ASP A 995 -5.51 -40.10 -22.62
N ARG A 996 -6.76 -40.58 -22.52
CA ARG A 996 -7.81 -40.46 -23.52
C ARG A 996 -8.78 -39.30 -23.25
N ARG A 997 -8.40 -38.27 -22.49
CA ARG A 997 -9.29 -37.14 -22.13
C ARG A 997 -10.00 -36.45 -23.32
N GLY A 998 -9.43 -36.55 -24.52
CA GLY A 998 -10.01 -36.01 -25.76
C GLY A 998 -11.02 -36.93 -26.45
N GLU A 999 -11.11 -38.18 -26.03
CA GLU A 999 -11.97 -39.22 -26.62
C GLU A 999 -13.06 -39.70 -25.65
N ILE A 1000 -13.04 -39.24 -24.39
CA ILE A 1000 -14.02 -39.60 -23.37
C ILE A 1000 -15.02 -38.47 -23.14
N GLY A 1001 -16.26 -38.85 -22.85
CA GLY A 1001 -17.34 -37.91 -22.55
C GLY A 1001 -18.67 -38.62 -22.39
N PHE A 1002 -19.57 -38.01 -21.62
CA PHE A 1002 -20.93 -38.49 -21.40
C PHE A 1002 -21.90 -37.64 -22.22
N THR A 1003 -22.50 -38.22 -23.28
CA THR A 1003 -23.27 -37.48 -24.28
C THR A 1003 -24.75 -37.35 -23.92
N VAL A 1004 -25.46 -36.46 -24.62
CA VAL A 1004 -26.92 -36.29 -24.47
C VAL A 1004 -27.68 -37.56 -24.88
N GLU A 1005 -27.24 -38.29 -25.90
CA GLU A 1005 -27.83 -39.56 -26.33
C GLU A 1005 -27.74 -40.61 -25.21
N GLU A 1006 -26.57 -40.68 -24.57
CA GLU A 1006 -26.32 -41.58 -23.45
C GLU A 1006 -27.16 -41.18 -22.23
N ALA A 1007 -27.25 -39.88 -21.93
CA ALA A 1007 -28.14 -39.36 -20.89
C ALA A 1007 -29.59 -39.81 -21.10
N ARG A 1008 -30.14 -39.62 -22.31
CA ARG A 1008 -31.50 -40.07 -22.65
C ARG A 1008 -31.66 -41.58 -22.57
N ARG A 1009 -30.61 -42.36 -22.88
CA ARG A 1009 -30.62 -43.82 -22.72
C ARG A 1009 -30.74 -44.20 -21.25
N VAL A 1010 -29.93 -43.59 -20.38
CA VAL A 1010 -29.95 -43.81 -18.93
C VAL A 1010 -31.29 -43.38 -18.31
N GLU A 1011 -31.85 -42.25 -18.73
CA GLU A 1011 -33.18 -41.79 -18.28
C GLU A 1011 -34.27 -42.81 -18.58
N ARG A 1012 -34.31 -43.36 -19.80
CA ARG A 1012 -35.26 -44.43 -20.17
C ARG A 1012 -35.09 -45.68 -19.30
N GLU A 1013 -33.85 -46.00 -18.90
CA GLU A 1013 -33.59 -47.12 -17.99
C GLU A 1013 -34.08 -46.83 -16.56
N TRP A 1014 -34.00 -45.58 -16.09
CA TRP A 1014 -34.54 -45.16 -14.80
C TRP A 1014 -36.07 -45.20 -14.78
N GLU A 1015 -36.71 -44.72 -15.85
CA GLU A 1015 -38.17 -44.80 -16.04
C GLU A 1015 -38.65 -46.25 -16.08
N GLY A 1016 -37.98 -47.12 -16.84
CA GLY A 1016 -38.33 -48.54 -16.95
C GLY A 1016 -38.15 -49.34 -15.65
N LYS A 1017 -37.37 -48.83 -14.68
CA LYS A 1017 -37.18 -49.42 -13.35
C LYS A 1017 -38.07 -48.82 -12.27
N GLY A 1018 -38.96 -47.88 -12.61
CA GLY A 1018 -39.82 -47.20 -11.64
C GLY A 1018 -39.07 -46.25 -10.70
N MET A 1019 -37.86 -45.80 -11.07
CA MET A 1019 -37.09 -44.80 -10.32
C MET A 1019 -37.42 -43.36 -10.75
N GLY A 1020 -38.35 -43.15 -11.67
CA GLY A 1020 -38.82 -41.84 -12.10
C GLY A 1020 -39.94 -41.30 -11.20
N GLY A 1021 -39.59 -40.59 -10.14
CA GLY A 1021 -40.55 -39.85 -9.33
C GLY A 1021 -40.01 -39.44 -7.95
N GLY A 1022 -39.46 -38.23 -7.86
CA GLY A 1022 -39.00 -37.59 -6.63
C GLY A 1022 -38.45 -36.21 -6.90
#